data_AF-A0A8H8CLP5-F1
#
_entry.id   AF-A0A8H8CLP5-F1
#
_cell.length_a   1.000
_cell.length_b   1.000
_cell.length_c   1.000
_cell.angle_alpha   90.00
_cell.angle_beta   90.00
_cell.angle_gamma   90.00
#
_symmetry.space_group_name_H-M   'P 1'
#
loop_
_entity.id
_entity.type
_entity.pdbx_description
1 polymer ?
#
loop_
_entity_poly.entity_id
_entity_poly.type
_entity_poly.pdbx_seq_one_letter_code
_entity_poly.pdbx_strand_id
1 'polypeptide(L)'
;MDRLLAPHTPEATAHYHLSQNSFNWHTDQPSVDESLISGCASYRAFDRYLSGSDIFLLPRTRAELESILRRYAYDAIHNAIASSRSQLQTGGYSRVCHLAEKSIRDVLNTGDNVDILLALHRPSNSNHDSEECNNARPIATRLKKKPKKKKDEANLFGTPYSECDSPFRLTNFTLDYLEDNWANEIDFVVCKSYSSLILHDNDRKVPRTPSEIYDLNRAVAAKMQSVFVKKGIPVVPSLGNNDVWRKSMDIFCSDFNLEIGPNSITNTFASIWDSFIPFPYLQVFQRGAYYAVEVIPDEVAVISLNTMYFYDSNKVVSGCAYTEPNDPGNLQIDWLEVQLQMYHDRGMQVWISGHVPPSRGNYFPECYVRYVELALRFQDTILGHLYGHMNVDHFFFLEAVDLEIFPDKNDGEVDMTSDKGLFNSLLQDYRALPKSPEMTDYAVVNVAPSVVPNPYTPAFRIFSYNVTGAGGRLAETTAHMTARRKPRKPKRRPGHHRGDQGNKTVQCESEEYQNTWRCHFDQPWNSDPSAPSRMNQRWTPLGYAQYFMPSLELANKTHGPLVELEYVTYAVEKLHPQGEGREFVYPVPVKLLPEELRDPGVAKSRYAPYGMEDLTIRSWIRLAGRLADDKRQKLRKRFRKYMYLKRKEIRE
;
A
#
# COMPACT_ATOMS: atom_id res chain seq x y z
N MET A 1 -28.95 -14.96 20.95
CA MET A 1 -28.25 -15.21 22.23
C MET A 1 -29.23 -15.56 23.35
N ASP A 2 -30.37 -14.88 23.40
CA ASP A 2 -31.27 -14.75 24.56
C ASP A 2 -31.83 -16.06 25.16
N ARG A 3 -31.88 -17.14 24.37
CA ARG A 3 -32.29 -18.48 24.85
C ARG A 3 -31.23 -19.15 25.74
N LEU A 4 -29.95 -18.85 25.52
CA LEU A 4 -28.82 -19.48 26.23
C LEU A 4 -28.39 -18.63 27.42
N LEU A 5 -28.21 -17.33 27.18
CA LEU A 5 -27.82 -16.33 28.17
C LEU A 5 -28.64 -15.05 27.92
N ALA A 6 -29.81 -14.99 28.57
CA ALA A 6 -30.70 -13.84 28.50
C ALA A 6 -30.04 -12.56 29.06
N PRO A 7 -30.47 -11.34 28.66
CA PRO A 7 -29.83 -10.08 29.09
C PRO A 7 -29.75 -9.85 30.61
N HIS A 8 -30.55 -10.55 31.42
CA HIS A 8 -30.55 -10.48 32.88
C HIS A 8 -29.65 -11.53 33.57
N THR A 9 -28.94 -12.37 32.79
CA THR A 9 -28.00 -13.35 33.35
C THR A 9 -26.73 -12.67 33.86
N PRO A 10 -26.03 -13.25 34.86
CA PRO A 10 -24.72 -12.74 35.31
C PRO A 10 -23.71 -12.63 34.17
N GLU A 11 -23.70 -13.60 33.25
CA GLU A 11 -22.83 -13.64 32.08
C GLU A 11 -23.09 -12.48 31.11
N ALA A 12 -24.37 -12.23 30.78
CA ALA A 12 -24.75 -11.11 29.91
C ALA A 12 -24.45 -9.76 30.60
N THR A 13 -24.78 -9.63 31.87
CA THR A 13 -24.51 -8.42 32.67
C THR A 13 -23.01 -8.13 32.72
N ALA A 14 -22.18 -9.15 32.97
CA ALA A 14 -20.74 -9.05 32.97
C ALA A 14 -20.17 -8.68 31.59
N HIS A 15 -20.73 -9.24 30.52
CA HIS A 15 -20.34 -8.91 29.15
C HIS A 15 -20.65 -7.45 28.79
N TYR A 16 -21.86 -6.97 29.06
CA TYR A 16 -22.25 -5.58 28.80
C TYR A 16 -21.46 -4.59 29.65
N HIS A 17 -21.16 -4.92 30.91
CA HIS A 17 -20.31 -4.08 31.76
C HIS A 17 -18.87 -3.98 31.21
N LEU A 18 -18.28 -5.10 30.78
CA LEU A 18 -16.94 -5.12 30.19
C LEU A 18 -16.86 -4.46 28.80
N SER A 19 -17.93 -4.52 27.99
CA SER A 19 -17.93 -3.87 26.67
C SER A 19 -18.17 -2.36 26.76
N GLN A 20 -19.02 -1.89 27.67
CA GLN A 20 -19.26 -0.46 27.86
C GLN A 20 -18.11 0.24 28.60
N ASN A 21 -17.50 -0.39 29.60
CA ASN A 21 -16.43 0.19 30.41
C ASN A 21 -15.02 -0.28 30.00
N SER A 22 -14.81 -0.61 28.72
CA SER A 22 -13.62 -1.32 28.19
C SER A 22 -12.24 -0.73 28.60
N PHE A 23 -12.15 0.59 28.85
CA PHE A 23 -10.92 1.24 29.33
C PHE A 23 -10.76 1.27 30.86
N ASN A 24 -11.85 1.35 31.63
CA ASN A 24 -11.83 1.67 33.07
C ASN A 24 -12.36 0.55 33.99
N TRP A 25 -12.87 -0.56 33.44
CA TRP A 25 -13.47 -1.67 34.22
C TRP A 25 -12.56 -2.28 35.31
N HIS A 26 -11.25 -1.99 35.27
CA HIS A 26 -10.24 -2.50 36.19
C HIS A 26 -9.50 -1.41 36.99
N THR A 27 -9.77 -0.12 36.80
CA THR A 27 -9.03 0.98 37.47
C THR A 27 -9.44 1.18 38.92
N ASP A 28 -10.67 0.80 39.27
CA ASP A 28 -11.31 1.20 40.53
C ASP A 28 -11.20 0.12 41.63
N GLN A 29 -10.48 -0.98 41.36
CA GLN A 29 -10.28 -2.09 42.30
C GLN A 29 -8.82 -2.57 42.35
N PRO A 30 -8.28 -2.92 43.54
CA PRO A 30 -6.87 -3.31 43.71
C PRO A 30 -6.53 -4.72 43.20
N SER A 31 -7.53 -5.52 42.82
CA SER A 31 -7.35 -6.81 42.15
C SER A 31 -8.47 -7.05 41.15
N VAL A 32 -8.18 -7.85 40.13
CA VAL A 32 -9.12 -8.21 39.05
C VAL A 32 -10.36 -8.93 39.60
N ASP A 33 -11.57 -8.53 39.17
CA ASP A 33 -12.80 -9.27 39.43
C ASP A 33 -12.85 -10.55 38.60
N GLU A 34 -12.52 -11.66 39.25
CA GLU A 34 -12.50 -13.01 38.67
C GLU A 34 -13.89 -13.48 38.20
N SER A 35 -14.97 -13.02 38.86
CA SER A 35 -16.34 -13.36 38.49
C SER A 35 -16.77 -12.62 37.23
N LEU A 36 -16.49 -11.32 37.15
CA LEU A 36 -16.78 -10.47 35.99
C LEU A 36 -16.08 -10.99 34.72
N ILE A 37 -14.79 -11.35 34.80
CA ILE A 37 -14.09 -11.97 33.65
C ILE A 37 -14.74 -13.30 33.28
N SER A 38 -15.02 -14.18 34.25
CA SER A 38 -15.56 -15.51 33.95
C SER A 38 -16.93 -15.46 33.27
N GLY A 39 -17.83 -14.56 33.70
CA GLY A 39 -19.15 -14.38 33.09
C GLY A 39 -19.08 -13.83 31.67
N CYS A 40 -18.25 -12.81 31.43
CA CYS A 40 -18.04 -12.27 30.08
C CYS A 40 -17.37 -13.30 29.14
N ALA A 41 -16.48 -14.13 29.66
CA ALA A 41 -15.85 -15.22 28.90
C ALA A 41 -16.86 -16.30 28.50
N SER A 42 -17.75 -16.74 29.40
CA SER A 42 -18.86 -17.64 29.05
C SER A 42 -19.78 -17.04 27.98
N TYR A 43 -20.17 -15.76 28.12
CA TYR A 43 -20.99 -15.08 27.13
C TYR A 43 -20.32 -15.03 25.76
N ARG A 44 -19.04 -14.61 25.70
CA ARG A 44 -18.25 -14.58 24.45
C ARG A 44 -18.04 -15.97 23.86
N ALA A 45 -17.96 -17.03 24.67
CA ALA A 45 -17.83 -18.40 24.16
C ALA A 45 -19.09 -18.87 23.43
N PHE A 46 -20.28 -18.63 24.01
CA PHE A 46 -21.54 -18.96 23.34
C PHE A 46 -21.81 -18.06 22.14
N ASP A 47 -21.54 -16.76 22.22
CA ASP A 47 -21.70 -15.83 21.10
C ASP A 47 -20.82 -16.21 19.90
N ARG A 48 -19.52 -16.47 20.14
CA ARG A 48 -18.58 -16.98 19.13
C ARG A 48 -19.03 -18.33 18.55
N TYR A 49 -19.57 -19.25 19.36
CA TYR A 49 -20.11 -20.50 18.85
C TYR A 49 -21.39 -20.30 18.01
N LEU A 50 -22.30 -19.41 18.42
CA LEU A 50 -23.52 -19.08 17.65
C LEU A 50 -23.19 -18.44 16.30
N SER A 51 -22.17 -17.59 16.25
CA SER A 51 -21.71 -16.91 15.02
C SER A 51 -21.12 -17.86 13.95
N GLY A 52 -20.64 -19.03 14.37
CA GLY A 52 -20.00 -20.03 13.49
C GLY A 52 -18.59 -19.68 13.01
N SER A 53 -18.05 -18.49 13.31
CA SER A 53 -16.89 -17.91 12.60
C SER A 53 -15.57 -18.70 12.61
N ASP A 54 -15.38 -19.63 13.55
CA ASP A 54 -14.14 -20.41 13.72
C ASP A 54 -14.36 -21.95 13.74
N ILE A 55 -15.54 -22.45 13.33
CA ILE A 55 -15.89 -23.88 13.54
C ILE A 55 -15.40 -24.78 12.39
N PHE A 56 -14.10 -25.09 12.40
CA PHE A 56 -13.46 -26.02 11.44
C PHE A 56 -13.93 -27.48 11.55
N LEU A 57 -14.38 -27.90 12.74
CA LEU A 57 -14.91 -29.23 13.00
C LEU A 57 -16.21 -29.12 13.80
N LEU A 58 -17.32 -29.53 13.18
CA LEU A 58 -18.63 -29.55 13.82
C LEU A 58 -18.64 -30.58 14.97
N PRO A 59 -19.00 -30.19 16.22
CA PRO A 59 -19.14 -31.14 17.29
C PRO A 59 -20.29 -32.11 17.02
N ARG A 60 -20.04 -33.39 17.25
CA ARG A 60 -21.01 -34.49 17.11
C ARG A 60 -21.55 -34.95 18.46
N THR A 61 -20.78 -34.74 19.53
CA THR A 61 -21.14 -35.09 20.91
C THR A 61 -21.15 -33.87 21.83
N ARG A 62 -21.87 -33.98 22.95
CA ARG A 62 -21.85 -32.97 24.04
C ARG A 62 -20.43 -32.65 24.52
N ALA A 63 -19.55 -33.65 24.62
CA ALA A 63 -18.18 -33.47 25.09
C ALA A 63 -17.32 -32.63 24.12
N GLU A 64 -17.50 -32.82 22.81
CA GLU A 64 -16.85 -31.99 21.78
C GLU A 64 -17.36 -30.55 21.82
N LEU A 65 -18.68 -30.36 21.94
CA LEU A 65 -19.31 -29.03 22.07
C LEU A 65 -18.78 -28.28 23.31
N GLU A 66 -18.76 -28.95 24.46
CA GLU A 66 -18.24 -28.39 25.70
C GLU A 66 -16.74 -28.07 25.58
N SER A 67 -15.95 -28.92 24.90
CA SER A 67 -14.52 -28.69 24.63
C SER A 67 -14.25 -27.51 23.67
N ILE A 68 -15.14 -27.22 22.73
CA ILE A 68 -15.08 -26.01 21.89
C ILE A 68 -15.38 -24.77 22.74
N LEU A 69 -16.49 -24.78 23.48
CA LEU A 69 -16.91 -23.64 24.31
C LEU A 69 -15.89 -23.30 25.40
N ARG A 70 -15.30 -24.31 26.07
CA ARG A 70 -14.22 -24.12 27.05
C ARG A 70 -13.02 -23.40 26.43
N ARG A 71 -12.58 -23.80 25.23
CA ARG A 71 -11.47 -23.12 24.53
C ARG A 71 -11.80 -21.67 24.19
N TYR A 72 -13.00 -21.40 23.66
CA TYR A 72 -13.42 -20.02 23.37
C TYR A 72 -13.51 -19.14 24.62
N ALA A 73 -13.91 -19.70 25.77
CA ALA A 73 -13.87 -19.00 27.04
C ALA A 73 -12.43 -18.75 27.51
N TYR A 74 -11.52 -19.73 27.38
CA TYR A 74 -10.11 -19.56 27.75
C TYR A 74 -9.43 -18.48 26.89
N ASP A 75 -9.72 -18.42 25.58
CA ASP A 75 -9.29 -17.33 24.70
C ASP A 75 -9.81 -15.96 25.21
N ALA A 76 -11.08 -15.88 25.60
CA ALA A 76 -11.67 -14.66 26.13
C ALA A 76 -11.06 -14.25 27.49
N ILE A 77 -10.72 -15.22 28.35
CA ILE A 77 -10.03 -15.01 29.65
C ILE A 77 -8.63 -14.47 29.41
N HIS A 78 -7.84 -15.06 28.51
CA HIS A 78 -6.50 -14.56 28.18
C HIS A 78 -6.54 -13.12 27.67
N ASN A 79 -7.47 -12.81 26.76
CA ASN A 79 -7.63 -11.45 26.23
C ASN A 79 -8.06 -10.44 27.33
N ALA A 80 -8.98 -10.83 28.23
CA ALA A 80 -9.41 -9.97 29.33
C ALA A 80 -8.28 -9.70 30.34
N ILE A 81 -7.48 -10.72 30.68
CA ILE A 81 -6.31 -10.57 31.56
C ILE A 81 -5.23 -9.72 30.90
N ALA A 82 -4.90 -9.96 29.62
CA ALA A 82 -3.89 -9.20 28.88
C ALA A 82 -4.25 -7.71 28.70
N SER A 83 -5.55 -7.38 28.70
CA SER A 83 -6.05 -5.99 28.68
C SER A 83 -6.17 -5.33 30.06
N SER A 84 -5.94 -6.07 31.16
CA SER A 84 -6.04 -5.54 32.52
C SER A 84 -4.69 -5.03 33.03
N ARG A 85 -4.68 -3.83 33.63
CA ARG A 85 -3.50 -3.30 34.34
C ARG A 85 -3.38 -3.79 35.79
N SER A 86 -4.40 -4.47 36.30
CA SER A 86 -4.50 -4.88 37.71
C SER A 86 -4.02 -6.32 37.89
N GLN A 87 -3.33 -6.62 39.00
CA GLN A 87 -2.74 -7.94 39.20
C GLN A 87 -3.82 -9.00 39.51
N LEU A 88 -3.69 -10.16 38.87
CA LEU A 88 -4.47 -11.35 39.16
C LEU A 88 -3.88 -12.08 40.37
N GLN A 89 -4.72 -12.46 41.33
CA GLN A 89 -4.26 -13.12 42.55
C GLN A 89 -3.70 -14.53 42.27
N THR A 90 -2.86 -15.06 43.17
CA THR A 90 -2.32 -16.42 43.06
C THR A 90 -3.45 -17.46 42.93
N GLY A 91 -3.38 -18.29 41.88
CA GLY A 91 -4.41 -19.26 41.52
C GLY A 91 -5.66 -18.67 40.84
N GLY A 92 -5.73 -17.35 40.64
CA GLY A 92 -6.89 -16.65 40.07
C GLY A 92 -7.25 -17.11 38.67
N TYR A 93 -6.25 -17.33 37.79
CA TYR A 93 -6.50 -17.86 36.45
C TYR A 93 -7.28 -19.19 36.50
N SER A 94 -6.87 -20.11 37.38
CA SER A 94 -7.55 -21.40 37.56
C SER A 94 -8.97 -21.24 38.11
N ARG A 95 -9.23 -20.24 38.96
CA ARG A 95 -10.57 -19.93 39.47
C ARG A 95 -11.47 -19.32 38.39
N VAL A 96 -10.97 -18.35 37.63
CA VAL A 96 -11.68 -17.74 36.48
C VAL A 96 -12.05 -18.80 35.44
N CYS A 97 -11.11 -19.67 35.05
CA CYS A 97 -11.39 -20.81 34.19
C CYS A 97 -12.47 -21.72 34.78
N HIS A 98 -12.35 -22.13 36.05
CA HIS A 98 -13.33 -23.02 36.69
C HIS A 98 -14.75 -22.42 36.72
N LEU A 99 -14.87 -21.12 37.00
CA LEU A 99 -16.16 -20.41 37.00
C LEU A 99 -16.78 -20.36 35.59
N ALA A 100 -15.98 -20.03 34.56
CA ALA A 100 -16.44 -20.02 33.17
C ALA A 100 -16.85 -21.43 32.70
N GLU A 101 -16.07 -22.46 33.03
CA GLU A 101 -16.44 -23.84 32.70
C GLU A 101 -17.72 -24.30 33.40
N LYS A 102 -17.95 -23.86 34.65
CA LYS A 102 -19.17 -24.17 35.39
C LYS A 102 -20.38 -23.51 34.71
N SER A 103 -20.30 -22.22 34.42
CA SER A 103 -21.32 -21.45 33.69
C SER A 103 -21.66 -22.10 32.34
N ILE A 104 -20.65 -22.50 31.54
CA ILE A 104 -20.85 -23.26 30.30
C ILE A 104 -21.58 -24.58 30.56
N ARG A 105 -21.17 -25.35 31.58
CA ARG A 105 -21.84 -26.62 31.93
C ARG A 105 -23.28 -26.43 32.37
N ASP A 106 -23.59 -25.37 33.11
CA ASP A 106 -24.94 -25.06 33.60
C ASP A 106 -25.88 -24.66 32.44
N VAL A 107 -25.40 -23.86 31.46
CA VAL A 107 -26.14 -23.56 30.21
C VAL A 107 -26.34 -24.82 29.35
N LEU A 108 -25.34 -25.69 29.23
CA LEU A 108 -25.45 -26.97 28.50
C LEU A 108 -26.30 -28.04 29.22
N ASN A 109 -26.50 -27.91 30.54
CA ASN A 109 -27.42 -28.75 31.30
C ASN A 109 -28.88 -28.27 31.21
N THR A 110 -29.13 -27.09 30.64
CA THR A 110 -30.46 -26.47 30.61
C THR A 110 -31.24 -26.92 29.36
N GLY A 111 -32.26 -27.75 29.56
CA GLY A 111 -33.21 -28.16 28.52
C GLY A 111 -32.58 -28.88 27.32
N ASP A 112 -33.01 -28.48 26.13
CA ASP A 112 -32.61 -28.98 24.81
C ASP A 112 -31.43 -28.20 24.19
N ASN A 113 -30.74 -27.36 24.96
CA ASN A 113 -29.67 -26.47 24.47
C ASN A 113 -28.54 -27.23 23.75
N VAL A 114 -28.17 -28.42 24.23
CA VAL A 114 -27.13 -29.26 23.59
C VAL A 114 -27.56 -29.70 22.19
N ASP A 115 -28.77 -30.22 22.03
CA ASP A 115 -29.23 -30.74 20.72
C ASP A 115 -29.38 -29.61 19.70
N ILE A 116 -29.85 -28.44 20.14
CA ILE A 116 -29.90 -27.22 19.31
C ILE A 116 -28.48 -26.80 18.90
N LEU A 117 -27.53 -26.71 19.83
CA LEU A 117 -26.16 -26.29 19.53
C LEU A 117 -25.41 -27.30 18.64
N LEU A 118 -25.71 -28.60 18.76
CA LEU A 118 -25.19 -29.64 17.88
C LEU A 118 -25.86 -29.64 16.49
N ALA A 119 -27.09 -29.14 16.35
CA ALA A 119 -27.82 -29.04 15.10
C ALA A 119 -27.59 -27.73 14.33
N LEU A 120 -27.32 -26.62 15.03
CA LEU A 120 -27.27 -25.24 14.52
C LEU A 120 -26.46 -25.07 13.22
N HIS A 121 -25.34 -25.78 13.11
CA HIS A 121 -24.37 -25.65 12.02
C HIS A 121 -24.37 -26.87 11.07
N ARG A 122 -25.42 -27.71 11.09
CA ARG A 122 -25.57 -28.85 10.15
C ARG A 122 -26.30 -28.40 8.88
N PRO A 123 -25.82 -28.75 7.68
CA PRO A 123 -26.50 -28.41 6.44
C PRO A 123 -27.84 -29.17 6.32
N SER A 124 -28.90 -28.46 5.95
CA SER A 124 -30.24 -29.02 5.77
C SER A 124 -30.36 -29.74 4.41
N ASN A 125 -30.51 -31.07 4.42
CA ASN A 125 -30.85 -31.84 3.23
C ASN A 125 -32.31 -31.58 2.81
N SER A 126 -32.54 -30.60 1.94
CA SER A 126 -33.86 -30.34 1.33
C SER A 126 -34.13 -31.30 0.15
N ASN A 127 -34.30 -32.58 0.45
CA ASN A 127 -34.91 -33.54 -0.48
C ASN A 127 -36.39 -33.69 -0.12
N HIS A 128 -37.28 -33.30 -1.03
CA HIS A 128 -38.68 -33.72 -1.01
C HIS A 128 -39.08 -34.18 -2.41
N ASP A 129 -38.98 -35.49 -2.57
CA ASP A 129 -39.83 -36.41 -3.35
C ASP A 129 -40.11 -36.20 -4.85
N SER A 130 -40.28 -37.35 -5.48
CA SER A 130 -40.44 -37.56 -6.92
C SER A 130 -41.89 -37.88 -7.29
N GLU A 131 -42.27 -37.60 -8.54
CA GLU A 131 -43.26 -38.42 -9.24
C GLU A 131 -42.89 -38.57 -10.73
N GLU A 132 -43.13 -39.76 -11.30
CA GLU A 132 -42.78 -40.11 -12.68
C GLU A 132 -43.96 -39.90 -13.64
N CYS A 133 -43.69 -39.61 -14.92
CA CYS A 133 -44.26 -40.39 -16.01
C CYS A 133 -43.59 -40.17 -17.38
N ASN A 134 -43.91 -41.06 -18.32
CA ASN A 134 -43.14 -41.29 -19.55
C ASN A 134 -43.80 -40.80 -20.86
N ASN A 135 -42.95 -40.55 -21.86
CA ASN A 135 -43.18 -40.68 -23.31
C ASN A 135 -44.30 -39.88 -24.04
N ALA A 136 -43.87 -38.94 -24.88
CA ALA A 136 -44.31 -38.83 -26.28
C ALA A 136 -43.21 -38.17 -27.14
N ARG A 137 -43.17 -38.47 -28.47
CA ARG A 137 -42.27 -37.81 -29.43
C ARG A 137 -43.01 -36.69 -30.23
N PRO A 138 -42.54 -36.14 -31.37
CA PRO A 138 -42.30 -34.70 -31.48
C PRO A 138 -43.17 -34.00 -32.53
N ILE A 139 -43.04 -32.67 -32.70
CA ILE A 139 -43.17 -32.04 -34.02
C ILE A 139 -42.49 -30.66 -34.13
N ALA A 140 -42.09 -30.38 -35.36
CA ALA A 140 -41.41 -29.24 -35.97
C ALA A 140 -41.41 -27.83 -35.32
N THR A 141 -40.19 -27.28 -35.25
CA THR A 141 -39.77 -25.92 -35.67
C THR A 141 -40.51 -24.65 -35.19
N ARG A 142 -39.75 -23.77 -34.52
CA ARG A 142 -39.73 -22.33 -34.86
C ARG A 142 -38.35 -21.69 -34.60
N LEU A 143 -37.78 -21.16 -35.68
CA LEU A 143 -36.66 -20.20 -35.81
C LEU A 143 -35.73 -19.99 -34.60
N LYS A 144 -34.44 -20.34 -34.76
CA LYS A 144 -33.34 -19.93 -33.87
C LYS A 144 -33.31 -18.40 -33.73
N LYS A 145 -33.77 -17.86 -32.59
CA LYS A 145 -33.27 -16.55 -32.13
C LYS A 145 -31.77 -16.71 -31.92
N LYS A 146 -30.94 -15.88 -32.60
CA LYS A 146 -29.52 -15.76 -32.23
C LYS A 146 -29.46 -15.44 -30.73
N PRO A 147 -28.59 -16.11 -29.94
CA PRO A 147 -28.41 -15.70 -28.55
C PRO A 147 -27.99 -14.22 -28.55
N LYS A 148 -28.66 -13.40 -27.73
CA LYS A 148 -28.08 -12.10 -27.38
C LYS A 148 -26.70 -12.39 -26.79
N LYS A 149 -25.64 -11.72 -27.25
CA LYS A 149 -24.37 -11.74 -26.53
C LYS A 149 -24.69 -11.32 -25.09
N LYS A 150 -24.37 -12.17 -24.11
CA LYS A 150 -24.25 -11.72 -22.72
C LYS A 150 -23.23 -10.58 -22.74
N LYS A 151 -23.54 -9.45 -22.10
CA LYS A 151 -22.64 -8.29 -22.06
C LYS A 151 -21.73 -8.29 -20.84
N ASP A 152 -21.98 -9.22 -19.93
CA ASP A 152 -21.74 -9.08 -18.49
C ASP A 152 -21.03 -10.32 -17.93
N GLU A 153 -20.30 -11.07 -18.77
CA GLU A 153 -19.40 -12.15 -18.35
C GLU A 153 -17.96 -11.63 -18.26
N ALA A 154 -17.26 -11.95 -17.16
CA ALA A 154 -15.88 -11.53 -16.94
C ALA A 154 -14.89 -12.28 -17.84
N ASN A 155 -13.83 -11.59 -18.29
CA ASN A 155 -12.83 -12.15 -19.20
C ASN A 155 -11.79 -13.01 -18.47
N LEU A 156 -11.20 -13.98 -19.18
CA LEU A 156 -10.32 -15.02 -18.61
C LEU A 156 -9.07 -14.51 -17.89
N PHE A 157 -8.57 -13.34 -18.28
CA PHE A 157 -7.40 -12.68 -17.69
C PHE A 157 -7.77 -11.38 -16.94
N GLY A 158 -9.05 -11.16 -16.63
CA GLY A 158 -9.54 -9.93 -15.99
C GLY A 158 -10.19 -8.96 -16.98
N THR A 159 -10.96 -8.00 -16.46
CA THR A 159 -11.86 -7.15 -17.26
C THR A 159 -11.52 -5.67 -17.06
N PRO A 160 -10.70 -5.05 -17.94
CA PRO A 160 -10.33 -3.65 -17.83
C PRO A 160 -11.55 -2.71 -17.86
N TYR A 161 -11.44 -1.56 -17.22
CA TYR A 161 -12.50 -0.54 -17.16
C TYR A 161 -13.79 -1.01 -16.46
N SER A 162 -13.64 -1.93 -15.50
CA SER A 162 -14.70 -2.38 -14.60
C SER A 162 -14.13 -2.59 -13.19
N GLU A 163 -15.00 -2.76 -12.19
CA GLU A 163 -14.64 -3.00 -10.78
C GLU A 163 -14.05 -4.41 -10.52
N CYS A 164 -13.55 -5.10 -11.54
CA CYS A 164 -13.01 -6.45 -11.47
C CYS A 164 -11.48 -6.43 -11.38
N ASP A 165 -10.95 -7.07 -10.35
CA ASP A 165 -9.49 -7.16 -10.13
C ASP A 165 -8.84 -8.32 -10.94
N SER A 166 -7.57 -8.66 -10.64
CA SER A 166 -6.83 -9.67 -11.38
C SER A 166 -7.25 -11.09 -10.97
N PRO A 167 -7.55 -11.99 -11.92
CA PRO A 167 -7.39 -13.41 -11.65
C PRO A 167 -5.90 -13.72 -11.48
N PHE A 168 -5.55 -14.69 -10.61
CA PHE A 168 -4.17 -15.23 -10.48
C PHE A 168 -3.49 -15.54 -11.83
N ARG A 169 -4.29 -15.91 -12.85
CA ARG A 169 -3.83 -16.17 -14.22
C ARG A 169 -3.12 -14.97 -14.87
N LEU A 170 -3.55 -13.74 -14.58
CA LEU A 170 -2.93 -12.52 -15.05
C LEU A 170 -1.62 -12.24 -14.31
N THR A 171 -1.61 -12.37 -12.99
CA THR A 171 -0.42 -12.14 -12.16
C THR A 171 0.69 -13.13 -12.51
N ASN A 172 0.35 -14.42 -12.66
CA ASN A 172 1.29 -15.44 -13.14
C ASN A 172 1.80 -15.10 -14.55
N PHE A 173 0.91 -14.85 -15.52
CA PHE A 173 1.31 -14.49 -16.89
C PHE A 173 2.23 -13.25 -16.93
N THR A 174 2.00 -12.26 -16.08
CA THR A 174 2.85 -11.06 -15.99
C THR A 174 4.25 -11.41 -15.49
N LEU A 175 4.35 -12.29 -14.48
CA LEU A 175 5.62 -12.74 -13.92
C LEU A 175 6.34 -13.74 -14.84
N ASP A 176 5.62 -14.59 -15.57
CA ASP A 176 6.15 -15.46 -16.63
C ASP A 176 6.73 -14.61 -17.79
N TYR A 177 6.00 -13.59 -18.24
CA TYR A 177 6.49 -12.66 -19.27
C TYR A 177 7.76 -11.93 -18.84
N LEU A 178 7.82 -11.46 -17.60
CA LEU A 178 9.03 -10.85 -17.03
C LEU A 178 10.18 -11.86 -16.92
N GLU A 179 9.89 -13.11 -16.57
CA GLU A 179 10.88 -14.19 -16.52
C GLU A 179 11.54 -14.45 -17.90
N ASP A 180 10.72 -14.58 -18.95
CA ASP A 180 11.18 -14.90 -20.30
C ASP A 180 11.86 -13.73 -21.03
N ASN A 181 11.41 -12.50 -20.79
CA ASN A 181 11.83 -11.34 -21.60
C ASN A 181 12.87 -10.44 -20.91
N TRP A 182 12.81 -10.34 -19.57
CA TRP A 182 13.45 -9.27 -18.79
C TRP A 182 14.36 -9.74 -17.66
N ALA A 183 14.20 -10.95 -17.11
CA ALA A 183 14.96 -11.35 -15.91
C ALA A 183 16.49 -11.31 -16.09
N ASN A 184 17.00 -11.58 -17.29
CA ASN A 184 18.45 -11.48 -17.59
C ASN A 184 18.95 -10.02 -17.77
N GLU A 185 18.05 -9.03 -17.67
CA GLU A 185 18.27 -7.61 -17.98
C GLU A 185 17.87 -6.72 -16.77
N ILE A 186 17.60 -7.32 -15.59
CA ILE A 186 17.13 -6.66 -14.37
C ILE A 186 18.10 -6.94 -13.23
N ASP A 187 18.66 -5.88 -12.63
CA ASP A 187 19.52 -6.00 -11.44
C ASP A 187 18.71 -6.25 -10.15
N PHE A 188 17.57 -5.59 -9.98
CA PHE A 188 16.69 -5.72 -8.80
C PHE A 188 15.24 -5.31 -9.09
N VAL A 189 14.30 -5.77 -8.24
CA VAL A 189 12.84 -5.56 -8.38
C VAL A 189 12.26 -4.85 -7.15
N VAL A 190 11.51 -3.77 -7.35
CA VAL A 190 10.87 -3.00 -6.25
C VAL A 190 9.34 -3.09 -6.35
N CYS A 191 8.72 -3.92 -5.51
CA CYS A 191 7.27 -4.19 -5.54
C CYS A 191 6.54 -3.41 -4.43
N LYS A 192 5.45 -2.70 -4.75
CA LYS A 192 4.78 -1.78 -3.79
C LYS A 192 3.66 -2.42 -2.94
N SER A 193 3.26 -3.65 -3.26
CA SER A 193 2.30 -4.51 -2.53
C SER A 193 2.10 -5.77 -3.35
N TYR A 194 1.90 -6.93 -2.71
CA TYR A 194 1.55 -8.16 -3.42
C TYR A 194 0.04 -8.36 -3.56
N SER A 195 -0.78 -7.99 -2.57
CA SER A 195 -2.25 -8.05 -2.72
C SER A 195 -2.75 -7.13 -3.82
N SER A 196 -2.19 -5.93 -3.97
CA SER A 196 -2.52 -5.01 -5.08
C SER A 196 -1.88 -5.40 -6.44
N LEU A 197 -1.40 -6.64 -6.59
CA LEU A 197 -1.24 -7.30 -7.91
C LEU A 197 -2.43 -8.21 -8.26
N ILE A 198 -3.29 -8.51 -7.27
CA ILE A 198 -4.34 -9.53 -7.35
C ILE A 198 -5.74 -8.96 -7.05
N LEU A 199 -5.99 -8.45 -5.84
CA LEU A 199 -7.33 -8.12 -5.33
C LEU A 199 -7.33 -6.88 -4.41
N HIS A 200 -8.41 -6.09 -4.51
CA HIS A 200 -8.76 -5.02 -3.58
C HIS A 200 -9.98 -5.46 -2.74
N ASP A 201 -10.15 -4.94 -1.50
CA ASP A 201 -11.34 -5.21 -0.68
C ASP A 201 -12.56 -4.35 -1.08
N ASN A 202 -12.94 -4.44 -2.36
CA ASN A 202 -14.05 -3.70 -2.95
C ASN A 202 -15.41 -4.35 -2.70
N ASP A 203 -15.49 -5.69 -2.65
CA ASP A 203 -16.75 -6.38 -2.30
C ASP A 203 -16.98 -6.37 -0.78
N ARG A 204 -17.86 -5.48 -0.34
CA ARG A 204 -18.25 -5.35 1.09
C ARG A 204 -19.24 -6.42 1.56
N LYS A 205 -19.74 -7.29 0.67
CA LYS A 205 -20.65 -8.41 1.01
C LYS A 205 -19.87 -9.71 1.20
N VAL A 206 -18.80 -9.88 0.42
CA VAL A 206 -17.84 -10.97 0.55
C VAL A 206 -16.44 -10.36 0.68
N PRO A 207 -16.12 -9.72 1.81
CA PRO A 207 -14.74 -9.34 2.09
C PRO A 207 -13.90 -10.61 2.20
N ARG A 208 -12.58 -10.49 1.95
CA ARG A 208 -11.64 -11.62 2.05
C ARG A 208 -11.53 -12.11 3.49
N THR A 209 -10.67 -13.09 3.75
CA THR A 209 -10.24 -13.49 5.09
C THR A 209 -8.75 -13.23 5.29
N PRO A 210 -8.25 -13.12 6.54
CA PRO A 210 -6.82 -13.09 6.81
C PRO A 210 -6.05 -14.25 6.17
N SER A 211 -6.62 -15.47 6.14
CA SER A 211 -5.98 -16.60 5.46
C SER A 211 -5.85 -16.33 3.96
N GLU A 212 -6.92 -15.95 3.26
CA GLU A 212 -6.86 -15.67 1.82
C GLU A 212 -5.86 -14.56 1.48
N ILE A 213 -5.74 -13.52 2.31
CA ILE A 213 -4.72 -12.47 2.15
C ILE A 213 -3.30 -13.04 2.29
N TYR A 214 -3.07 -13.89 3.30
CA TYR A 214 -1.77 -14.53 3.52
C TYR A 214 -1.46 -15.59 2.45
N ASP A 215 -2.44 -16.32 1.94
CA ASP A 215 -2.29 -17.34 0.90
C ASP A 215 -2.07 -16.72 -0.49
N LEU A 216 -2.72 -15.58 -0.80
CA LEU A 216 -2.33 -14.69 -1.91
C LEU A 216 -0.85 -14.31 -1.81
N ASN A 217 -0.45 -13.80 -0.64
CA ASN A 217 0.91 -13.32 -0.40
C ASN A 217 1.94 -14.43 -0.53
N ARG A 218 1.67 -15.64 0.00
CA ARG A 218 2.51 -16.83 -0.17
C ARG A 218 2.67 -17.22 -1.64
N ALA A 219 1.58 -17.22 -2.42
CA ALA A 219 1.61 -17.56 -3.84
C ALA A 219 2.43 -16.56 -4.66
N VAL A 220 2.25 -15.25 -4.44
CA VAL A 220 3.05 -14.21 -5.11
C VAL A 220 4.51 -14.26 -4.68
N ALA A 221 4.78 -14.37 -3.37
CA ALA A 221 6.14 -14.50 -2.83
C ALA A 221 6.88 -15.69 -3.43
N ALA A 222 6.24 -16.86 -3.53
CA ALA A 222 6.85 -18.05 -4.12
C ALA A 222 7.20 -17.89 -5.61
N LYS A 223 6.34 -17.24 -6.41
CA LYS A 223 6.64 -16.95 -7.83
C LYS A 223 7.69 -15.85 -7.98
N MET A 224 7.66 -14.78 -7.18
CA MET A 224 8.73 -13.78 -7.14
C MET A 224 10.09 -14.41 -6.77
N GLN A 225 10.11 -15.32 -5.80
CA GLN A 225 11.31 -16.06 -5.41
C GLN A 225 11.82 -16.96 -6.55
N SER A 226 10.94 -17.62 -7.33
CA SER A 226 11.38 -18.46 -8.44
C SER A 226 11.87 -17.67 -9.66
N VAL A 227 11.22 -16.55 -9.98
CA VAL A 227 11.54 -15.71 -11.14
C VAL A 227 12.85 -14.94 -10.93
N PHE A 228 13.03 -14.35 -9.74
CA PHE A 228 14.09 -13.37 -9.46
C PHE A 228 15.11 -13.87 -8.43
N VAL A 229 14.69 -14.14 -7.19
CA VAL A 229 15.63 -14.41 -6.08
C VAL A 229 16.52 -15.64 -6.35
N LYS A 230 15.96 -16.72 -6.91
CA LYS A 230 16.73 -17.92 -7.31
C LYS A 230 17.72 -17.69 -8.46
N LYS A 231 17.67 -16.52 -9.11
CA LYS A 231 18.61 -16.07 -10.15
C LYS A 231 19.60 -15.01 -9.63
N GLY A 232 19.57 -14.72 -8.33
CA GLY A 232 20.43 -13.72 -7.68
C GLY A 232 19.88 -12.28 -7.68
N ILE A 233 18.67 -12.07 -8.22
CA ILE A 233 18.06 -10.75 -8.37
C ILE A 233 17.28 -10.38 -7.09
N PRO A 234 17.67 -9.33 -6.35
CA PRO A 234 16.95 -8.92 -5.14
C PRO A 234 15.52 -8.45 -5.45
N VAL A 235 14.58 -8.84 -4.59
CA VAL A 235 13.17 -8.39 -4.66
C VAL A 235 12.81 -7.71 -3.36
N VAL A 236 12.35 -6.46 -3.44
CA VAL A 236 12.04 -5.61 -2.29
C VAL A 236 10.53 -5.30 -2.29
N PRO A 237 9.68 -6.13 -1.64
CA PRO A 237 8.28 -5.80 -1.39
C PRO A 237 8.08 -4.72 -0.30
N SER A 238 7.03 -3.92 -0.46
CA SER A 238 6.47 -3.01 0.55
C SER A 238 5.04 -3.41 0.92
N LEU A 239 4.61 -3.12 2.15
CA LEU A 239 3.26 -3.45 2.65
C LEU A 239 2.22 -2.42 2.17
N GLY A 240 1.11 -2.89 1.58
CA GLY A 240 0.01 -2.05 1.12
C GLY A 240 -1.29 -2.18 1.91
N ASN A 241 -2.24 -1.28 1.65
CA ASN A 241 -3.51 -1.22 2.39
C ASN A 241 -4.49 -2.36 2.04
N ASN A 242 -4.12 -3.24 1.10
CA ASN A 242 -4.85 -4.47 0.77
C ASN A 242 -4.10 -5.72 1.28
N ASP A 243 -2.93 -5.58 1.90
CA ASP A 243 -2.16 -6.67 2.51
C ASP A 243 -2.51 -6.88 4.01
N VAL A 244 -3.29 -5.98 4.60
CA VAL A 244 -3.71 -6.03 6.01
C VAL A 244 -5.23 -6.06 6.10
N TRP A 245 -5.74 -6.86 7.03
CA TRP A 245 -7.17 -7.13 7.20
C TRP A 245 -7.94 -5.96 7.83
N ARG A 246 -9.09 -5.59 7.23
CA ARG A 246 -10.02 -4.58 7.75
C ARG A 246 -11.06 -5.24 8.66
N LYS A 247 -11.06 -4.94 9.96
CA LYS A 247 -11.95 -5.60 10.94
C LYS A 247 -13.38 -5.07 10.88
N SER A 248 -14.15 -5.54 9.90
CA SER A 248 -15.57 -5.21 9.70
C SER A 248 -16.49 -5.82 10.78
N MET A 249 -16.55 -5.24 11.97
CA MET A 249 -17.55 -5.61 13.01
C MET A 249 -18.21 -4.46 13.77
N ASP A 250 -17.93 -3.19 13.46
CA ASP A 250 -18.65 -2.05 14.02
C ASP A 250 -19.26 -1.16 12.93
N ILE A 251 -20.55 -0.81 13.10
CA ILE A 251 -21.31 0.04 12.17
C ILE A 251 -20.84 1.50 12.20
N PHE A 252 -20.05 1.89 13.21
CA PHE A 252 -19.55 3.24 13.41
C PHE A 252 -18.06 3.46 13.10
N CYS A 253 -17.24 2.41 13.00
CA CYS A 253 -15.79 2.51 12.75
C CYS A 253 -15.42 1.72 11.49
N SER A 254 -15.45 2.39 10.33
CA SER A 254 -15.20 1.75 9.03
C SER A 254 -13.72 1.66 8.67
N ASP A 255 -12.83 1.41 9.63
CA ASP A 255 -11.42 1.78 9.51
C ASP A 255 -10.46 0.60 9.26
N PHE A 256 -9.28 0.97 8.78
CA PHE A 256 -8.15 0.07 8.58
C PHE A 256 -7.30 0.09 9.85
N ASN A 257 -6.94 -1.09 10.37
CA ASN A 257 -6.30 -1.21 11.69
C ASN A 257 -4.95 -1.93 11.57
N LEU A 258 -3.86 -1.17 11.48
CA LEU A 258 -2.51 -1.70 11.71
C LEU A 258 -1.88 -1.02 12.92
N GLU A 259 -1.79 -1.78 14.01
CA GLU A 259 -1.10 -1.42 15.24
C GLU A 259 0.43 -1.57 15.10
N ILE A 260 1.17 -1.15 16.13
CA ILE A 260 2.61 -1.42 16.25
C ILE A 260 2.88 -2.93 16.32
N GLY A 261 4.02 -3.38 15.81
CA GLY A 261 4.50 -4.75 15.97
C GLY A 261 5.35 -4.93 17.25
N PRO A 262 5.64 -6.17 17.67
CA PRO A 262 5.29 -7.42 17.00
C PRO A 262 3.83 -7.84 17.24
N ASN A 263 3.12 -8.13 16.15
CA ASN A 263 1.74 -8.59 16.18
C ASN A 263 1.53 -9.75 15.19
N SER A 264 0.32 -10.31 15.12
CA SER A 264 0.03 -11.48 14.26
C SER A 264 0.25 -11.21 12.77
N ILE A 265 0.03 -9.97 12.32
CA ILE A 265 0.23 -9.54 10.94
C ILE A 265 1.73 -9.45 10.64
N THR A 266 2.48 -8.66 11.42
CA THR A 266 3.92 -8.47 11.15
C THR A 266 4.73 -9.76 11.27
N ASN A 267 4.40 -10.64 12.22
CA ASN A 267 5.02 -11.95 12.34
C ASN A 267 4.66 -12.90 11.18
N THR A 268 3.42 -12.85 10.68
CA THR A 268 3.03 -13.66 9.51
C THR A 268 3.74 -13.16 8.25
N PHE A 269 3.80 -11.85 8.03
CA PHE A 269 4.55 -11.28 6.91
C PHE A 269 6.06 -11.54 7.00
N ALA A 270 6.66 -11.51 8.20
CA ALA A 270 8.06 -11.89 8.39
C ALA A 270 8.33 -13.32 7.92
N SER A 271 7.42 -14.26 8.18
CA SER A 271 7.53 -15.65 7.68
C SER A 271 7.28 -15.80 6.19
N ILE A 272 6.42 -14.97 5.56
CA ILE A 272 6.16 -15.04 4.11
C ILE A 272 7.27 -14.34 3.31
N TRP A 273 7.92 -13.32 3.88
CA TRP A 273 8.95 -12.50 3.24
C TRP A 273 10.38 -12.77 3.75
N ASP A 274 10.60 -13.87 4.47
CA ASP A 274 11.92 -14.31 4.99
C ASP A 274 13.01 -14.38 3.89
N SER A 275 12.64 -14.74 2.66
CA SER A 275 13.55 -14.73 1.49
C SER A 275 13.81 -13.35 0.85
N PHE A 276 13.23 -12.27 1.39
CA PHE A 276 13.36 -10.90 0.89
C PHE A 276 13.94 -9.94 1.95
N ILE A 277 13.67 -10.21 3.24
CA ILE A 277 14.13 -9.38 4.36
C ILE A 277 15.54 -9.83 4.78
N PRO A 278 16.58 -8.98 4.70
CA PRO A 278 17.92 -9.35 5.15
C PRO A 278 17.94 -9.59 6.66
N PHE A 279 18.68 -10.60 7.11
CA PHE A 279 18.74 -11.03 8.52
C PHE A 279 18.85 -9.89 9.57
N PRO A 280 19.70 -8.84 9.38
CA PRO A 280 19.78 -7.71 10.33
C PRO A 280 18.45 -6.96 10.54
N TYR A 281 17.56 -6.95 9.54
CA TYR A 281 16.29 -6.23 9.61
C TYR A 281 15.11 -7.07 10.12
N LEU A 282 15.27 -8.38 10.38
CA LEU A 282 14.14 -9.24 10.80
C LEU A 282 13.42 -8.70 12.05
N GLN A 283 14.15 -8.21 13.06
CA GLN A 283 13.55 -7.61 14.26
C GLN A 283 12.88 -6.25 13.99
N VAL A 284 13.42 -5.46 13.06
CA VAL A 284 12.84 -4.18 12.63
C VAL A 284 11.53 -4.43 11.88
N PHE A 285 11.55 -5.40 10.97
CA PHE A 285 10.38 -5.83 10.21
C PHE A 285 9.28 -6.41 11.14
N GLN A 286 9.64 -7.24 12.12
CA GLN A 286 8.67 -7.72 13.11
C GLN A 286 8.02 -6.57 13.91
N ARG A 287 8.75 -5.48 14.18
CA ARG A 287 8.23 -4.31 14.91
C ARG A 287 7.40 -3.34 14.06
N GLY A 288 7.63 -3.23 12.75
CA GLY A 288 6.92 -2.22 11.94
C GLY A 288 6.73 -2.52 10.45
N ALA A 289 7.10 -3.71 9.96
CA ALA A 289 7.02 -4.13 8.55
C ALA A 289 7.77 -3.23 7.55
N TYR A 290 8.81 -2.52 8.01
CA TYR A 290 9.75 -1.75 7.20
C TYR A 290 11.18 -2.28 7.38
N TYR A 291 12.01 -2.11 6.35
CA TYR A 291 13.37 -2.65 6.25
C TYR A 291 14.11 -2.02 5.07
N ALA A 292 15.43 -2.27 4.95
CA ALA A 292 16.21 -1.87 3.78
C ALA A 292 16.96 -3.07 3.18
N VAL A 293 17.34 -2.95 1.90
CA VAL A 293 18.12 -3.95 1.16
C VAL A 293 19.18 -3.25 0.35
N GLU A 294 20.44 -3.64 0.49
CA GLU A 294 21.51 -3.26 -0.44
C GLU A 294 21.36 -4.08 -1.72
N VAL A 295 20.73 -3.48 -2.73
CA VAL A 295 20.45 -4.14 -4.02
C VAL A 295 21.67 -4.14 -4.94
N ILE A 296 22.58 -3.20 -4.74
CA ILE A 296 23.96 -3.26 -5.23
C ILE A 296 24.84 -3.04 -3.98
N PRO A 297 25.53 -4.08 -3.47
CA PRO A 297 26.29 -4.01 -2.21
C PRO A 297 27.25 -2.83 -2.13
N ASP A 298 27.29 -2.14 -0.97
CA ASP A 298 28.12 -0.95 -0.70
C ASP A 298 27.91 0.26 -1.64
N GLU A 299 26.90 0.23 -2.52
CA GLU A 299 26.68 1.23 -3.57
C GLU A 299 25.24 1.75 -3.63
N VAL A 300 24.25 0.86 -3.75
CA VAL A 300 22.83 1.23 -3.91
C VAL A 300 21.92 0.40 -3.00
N ALA A 301 21.09 1.08 -2.21
CA ALA A 301 20.07 0.48 -1.36
C ALA A 301 18.65 0.84 -1.80
N VAL A 302 17.68 0.02 -1.39
CA VAL A 302 16.26 0.31 -1.43
C VAL A 302 15.72 0.26 -0.01
N ILE A 303 15.10 1.35 0.45
CA ILE A 303 14.37 1.39 1.73
C ILE A 303 12.89 1.12 1.44
N SER A 304 12.35 0.06 2.06
CA SER A 304 10.94 -0.31 1.98
C SER A 304 10.19 0.19 3.20
N LEU A 305 9.30 1.16 2.99
CA LEU A 305 8.49 1.79 4.03
C LEU A 305 7.11 1.16 4.11
N ASN A 306 6.72 0.79 5.33
CA ASN A 306 5.33 0.53 5.66
C ASN A 306 4.57 1.86 5.69
N THR A 307 3.89 2.22 4.60
CA THR A 307 3.19 3.51 4.52
C THR A 307 1.92 3.55 5.37
N MET A 308 1.51 2.42 5.98
CA MET A 308 0.27 2.31 6.74
C MET A 308 0.30 3.08 8.07
N TYR A 309 1.49 3.37 8.61
CA TYR A 309 1.64 4.25 9.78
C TYR A 309 1.63 5.75 9.43
N PHE A 310 1.69 6.09 8.14
CA PHE A 310 1.55 7.46 7.66
C PHE A 310 0.17 7.74 7.04
N TYR A 311 -0.50 6.70 6.55
CA TYR A 311 -1.78 6.77 5.85
C TYR A 311 -2.91 7.23 6.78
N ASP A 312 -3.53 8.37 6.45
CA ASP A 312 -4.51 9.08 7.28
C ASP A 312 -5.76 8.25 7.63
N SER A 313 -6.01 7.19 6.85
CA SER A 313 -7.14 6.28 6.96
C SER A 313 -6.87 5.09 7.90
N ASN A 314 -5.64 4.96 8.43
CA ASN A 314 -5.34 4.10 9.58
C ASN A 314 -5.64 4.87 10.88
N LYS A 315 -6.87 4.78 11.38
CA LYS A 315 -7.32 5.55 12.57
C LYS A 315 -6.79 5.00 13.91
N VAL A 316 -5.89 4.02 13.88
CA VAL A 316 -5.30 3.38 15.06
C VAL A 316 -3.92 3.96 15.44
N VAL A 317 -3.35 4.83 14.59
CA VAL A 317 -2.12 5.58 14.88
C VAL A 317 -2.40 7.08 15.04
N SER A 318 -1.55 7.79 15.78
CA SER A 318 -1.71 9.21 16.10
C SER A 318 -1.22 10.14 14.98
N GLY A 319 -0.50 9.60 13.98
CA GLY A 319 -0.13 10.33 12.78
C GLY A 319 1.10 11.23 12.96
N CYS A 320 2.14 10.71 13.62
CA CYS A 320 3.42 11.39 13.85
C CYS A 320 3.32 12.71 14.64
N ALA A 321 2.40 12.83 15.60
CA ALA A 321 2.31 14.00 16.46
C ALA A 321 3.63 14.25 17.22
N TYR A 322 4.11 15.50 17.28
CA TYR A 322 5.40 15.85 17.91
C TYR A 322 5.48 15.47 19.40
N THR A 323 4.35 15.55 20.10
CA THR A 323 4.22 15.17 21.51
C THR A 323 4.18 13.66 21.76
N GLU A 324 4.17 12.83 20.72
CA GLU A 324 4.01 11.37 20.82
C GLU A 324 5.16 10.63 20.12
N PRO A 325 6.40 10.70 20.61
CA PRO A 325 7.57 10.08 19.97
C PRO A 325 7.47 8.56 19.84
N ASN A 326 6.61 7.90 20.62
CA ASN A 326 6.35 6.46 20.54
C ASN A 326 5.26 6.07 19.52
N ASP A 327 4.67 7.03 18.78
CA ASP A 327 3.77 6.74 17.67
C ASP A 327 4.49 5.90 16.59
N PRO A 328 3.86 4.86 16.01
CA PRO A 328 4.52 4.00 15.02
C PRO A 328 5.03 4.75 13.78
N GLY A 329 4.35 5.84 13.40
CA GLY A 329 4.79 6.72 12.32
C GLY A 329 6.04 7.50 12.70
N ASN A 330 6.09 8.08 13.91
CA ASN A 330 7.31 8.72 14.42
C ASN A 330 8.50 7.74 14.47
N LEU A 331 8.33 6.58 15.10
CA LEU A 331 9.39 5.57 15.23
C LEU A 331 9.93 5.09 13.87
N GLN A 332 9.09 4.99 12.85
CA GLN A 332 9.51 4.64 11.49
C GLN A 332 10.29 5.76 10.79
N ILE A 333 9.94 7.02 11.05
CA ILE A 333 10.62 8.18 10.46
C ILE A 333 11.96 8.43 11.16
N ASP A 334 12.02 8.26 12.48
CA ASP A 334 13.27 8.27 13.25
C ASP A 334 14.24 7.18 12.73
N TRP A 335 13.71 5.97 12.48
CA TRP A 335 14.49 4.89 11.85
C TRP A 335 14.94 5.25 10.43
N LEU A 336 14.06 5.83 9.60
CA LEU A 336 14.40 6.26 8.24
C LEU A 336 15.51 7.30 8.22
N GLU A 337 15.49 8.27 9.14
CA GLU A 337 16.55 9.26 9.32
C GLU A 337 17.90 8.59 9.63
N VAL A 338 17.92 7.66 10.59
CA VAL A 338 19.13 6.88 10.91
C VAL A 338 19.63 6.07 9.70
N GLN A 339 18.73 5.46 8.91
CA GLN A 339 19.14 4.76 7.69
C GLN A 339 19.72 5.71 6.64
N LEU A 340 19.07 6.85 6.39
CA LEU A 340 19.54 7.83 5.41
C LEU A 340 20.90 8.41 5.80
N GLN A 341 21.13 8.73 7.08
CA GLN A 341 22.44 9.14 7.56
C GLN A 341 23.50 8.04 7.39
N MET A 342 23.18 6.78 7.75
CA MET A 342 24.11 5.65 7.55
C MET A 342 24.48 5.40 6.08
N TYR A 343 23.57 5.67 5.13
CA TYR A 343 23.87 5.56 3.70
C TYR A 343 24.63 6.79 3.17
N HIS A 344 24.29 7.99 3.62
CA HIS A 344 25.04 9.24 3.35
C HIS A 344 26.50 9.14 3.82
N ASP A 345 26.74 8.71 5.07
CA ASP A 345 28.07 8.53 5.66
C ASP A 345 28.94 7.50 4.89
N ARG A 346 28.29 6.54 4.21
CA ARG A 346 28.95 5.55 3.32
C ARG A 346 29.15 6.07 1.89
N GLY A 347 28.53 7.19 1.52
CA GLY A 347 28.49 7.69 0.14
C GLY A 347 27.64 6.83 -0.79
N MET A 348 26.67 6.08 -0.25
CA MET A 348 25.75 5.22 -1.00
C MET A 348 24.58 6.01 -1.57
N GLN A 349 23.82 5.37 -2.46
CA GLN A 349 22.62 5.93 -3.06
C GLN A 349 21.38 5.10 -2.72
N VAL A 350 20.22 5.75 -2.59
CA VAL A 350 19.02 5.17 -2.00
C VAL A 350 17.78 5.41 -2.87
N TRP A 351 17.05 4.33 -3.16
CA TRP A 351 15.65 4.43 -3.58
C TRP A 351 14.73 4.29 -2.37
N ILE A 352 13.74 5.17 -2.23
CA ILE A 352 12.67 5.00 -1.22
C ILE A 352 11.42 4.41 -1.90
N SER A 353 10.85 3.35 -1.35
CA SER A 353 9.60 2.76 -1.84
C SER A 353 8.59 2.54 -0.72
N GLY A 354 7.31 2.56 -1.10
CA GLY A 354 6.18 2.27 -0.24
C GLY A 354 4.91 2.10 -1.06
N HIS A 355 3.77 1.83 -0.42
CA HIS A 355 2.51 1.66 -1.13
C HIS A 355 1.82 2.99 -1.44
N VAL A 356 1.35 3.68 -0.40
CA VAL A 356 0.59 4.92 -0.50
C VAL A 356 1.55 6.09 -0.72
N PRO A 357 1.40 6.90 -1.78
CA PRO A 357 2.31 8.00 -2.05
C PRO A 357 2.20 9.13 -1.02
N PRO A 358 3.32 9.74 -0.60
CA PRO A 358 3.37 10.83 0.36
C PRO A 358 2.68 12.07 -0.21
N SER A 359 1.41 12.27 0.13
CA SER A 359 0.62 13.41 -0.34
C SER A 359 -0.24 13.96 0.81
N ARG A 360 -0.58 15.26 0.72
CA ARG A 360 -1.38 15.96 1.74
C ARG A 360 -2.84 15.51 1.85
N GLY A 361 -3.31 14.66 0.92
CA GLY A 361 -4.62 14.02 0.96
C GLY A 361 -4.56 12.51 1.18
N ASN A 362 -3.38 11.98 1.53
CA ASN A 362 -3.17 10.57 1.89
C ASN A 362 -2.50 10.42 3.26
N TYR A 363 -1.56 11.30 3.62
CA TYR A 363 -0.75 11.18 4.82
C TYR A 363 -1.24 12.11 5.91
N PHE A 364 -1.15 11.67 7.17
CA PHE A 364 -1.33 12.55 8.32
C PHE A 364 -0.44 13.81 8.19
N PRO A 365 -0.93 15.01 8.53
CA PRO A 365 -0.23 16.26 8.21
C PRO A 365 1.21 16.36 8.72
N GLU A 366 1.49 15.79 9.90
CA GLU A 366 2.82 15.82 10.49
C GLU A 366 3.72 14.68 9.96
N CYS A 367 3.20 13.48 9.72
CA CYS A 367 3.94 12.42 9.01
C CYS A 367 4.39 12.89 7.61
N TYR A 368 3.49 13.57 6.88
CA TYR A 368 3.81 14.16 5.59
C TYR A 368 4.96 15.17 5.69
N VAL A 369 4.93 16.04 6.71
CA VAL A 369 5.94 17.09 6.92
C VAL A 369 7.31 16.52 7.24
N ARG A 370 7.39 15.55 8.17
CA ARG A 370 8.67 14.91 8.47
C ARG A 370 9.21 14.11 7.27
N TYR A 371 8.32 13.48 6.50
CA TYR A 371 8.72 12.81 5.26
C TYR A 371 9.28 13.79 4.22
N VAL A 372 8.61 14.93 4.01
CA VAL A 372 9.08 16.01 3.12
C VAL A 372 10.44 16.53 3.58
N GLU A 373 10.65 16.68 4.89
CA GLU A 373 11.93 17.12 5.45
C GLU A 373 13.06 16.16 5.09
N LEU A 374 12.94 14.86 5.41
CA LEU A 374 13.96 13.87 5.07
C LEU A 374 14.18 13.72 3.55
N ALA A 375 13.10 13.74 2.75
CA ALA A 375 13.17 13.65 1.29
C ALA A 375 13.91 14.84 0.64
N LEU A 376 13.91 16.00 1.30
CA LEU A 376 14.58 17.21 0.82
C LEU A 376 15.98 17.36 1.42
N ARG A 377 16.16 17.03 2.70
CA ARG A 377 17.46 17.07 3.40
C ARG A 377 18.46 16.08 2.80
N PHE A 378 18.06 14.85 2.46
CA PHE A 378 18.95 13.81 1.94
C PHE A 378 18.94 13.70 0.40
N GLN A 379 18.83 14.83 -0.32
CA GLN A 379 18.80 14.83 -1.80
C GLN A 379 20.09 14.35 -2.45
N ASP A 380 21.23 14.44 -1.77
CA ASP A 380 22.49 13.87 -2.25
C ASP A 380 22.52 12.33 -2.26
N THR A 381 21.68 11.73 -1.42
CA THR A 381 21.61 10.29 -1.13
C THR A 381 20.41 9.63 -1.80
N ILE A 382 19.28 10.34 -1.94
CA ILE A 382 18.03 9.79 -2.47
C ILE A 382 17.95 9.97 -4.00
N LEU A 383 17.97 8.85 -4.73
CA LEU A 383 17.81 8.79 -6.19
C LEU A 383 16.37 9.11 -6.64
N GLY A 384 15.38 8.79 -5.79
CA GLY A 384 13.98 9.05 -6.05
C GLY A 384 13.03 8.18 -5.21
N HIS A 385 11.74 8.45 -5.39
CA HIS A 385 10.66 7.89 -4.58
C HIS A 385 9.67 7.09 -5.45
N LEU A 386 9.42 5.82 -5.11
CA LEU A 386 8.69 4.84 -5.93
C LEU A 386 7.43 4.29 -5.24
N TYR A 387 6.24 4.70 -5.69
CA TYR A 387 4.96 4.44 -5.04
C TYR A 387 3.90 3.84 -5.98
N GLY A 388 2.74 3.46 -5.42
CA GLY A 388 1.59 2.89 -6.14
C GLY A 388 0.26 3.45 -5.61
N HIS A 389 -0.65 2.56 -5.18
CA HIS A 389 -1.97 2.84 -4.58
C HIS A 389 -3.01 3.52 -5.50
N MET A 390 -2.64 4.58 -6.24
CA MET A 390 -3.56 5.38 -7.05
C MET A 390 -3.97 4.71 -8.38
N ASN A 391 -3.34 3.59 -8.74
CA ASN A 391 -3.51 2.83 -10.00
C ASN A 391 -3.34 3.63 -11.31
N VAL A 392 -2.87 4.89 -11.25
CA VAL A 392 -2.69 5.81 -12.39
C VAL A 392 -1.25 6.32 -12.51
N ASP A 393 -0.76 6.40 -13.74
CA ASP A 393 0.62 6.80 -14.05
C ASP A 393 0.81 8.32 -13.90
N HIS A 394 1.50 8.74 -12.84
CA HIS A 394 1.85 10.14 -12.65
C HIS A 394 3.12 10.32 -11.81
N PHE A 395 3.57 11.56 -11.77
CA PHE A 395 4.57 12.05 -10.85
C PHE A 395 4.04 13.30 -10.14
N PHE A 396 4.67 13.67 -9.04
CA PHE A 396 4.48 14.96 -8.37
C PHE A 396 5.74 15.33 -7.57
N PHE A 397 5.77 16.50 -6.96
CA PHE A 397 6.90 16.99 -6.18
C PHE A 397 6.59 16.97 -4.68
N LEU A 398 7.63 16.82 -3.87
CA LEU A 398 7.63 17.24 -2.48
C LEU A 398 8.41 18.55 -2.45
N GLU A 399 7.83 19.59 -1.85
CA GLU A 399 8.36 20.94 -1.96
C GLU A 399 8.74 21.53 -0.60
N ALA A 400 9.86 22.25 -0.54
CA ALA A 400 10.31 22.94 0.68
C ALA A 400 9.25 23.91 1.25
N VAL A 401 8.35 24.38 0.39
CA VAL A 401 7.21 25.25 0.77
C VAL A 401 6.21 24.57 1.71
N ASP A 402 6.16 23.24 1.80
CA ASP A 402 5.27 22.53 2.73
C ASP A 402 5.84 22.39 4.16
N LEU A 403 7.13 22.67 4.35
CA LEU A 403 7.82 22.81 5.65
C LEU A 403 7.58 24.19 6.31
N GLU A 404 6.90 25.09 5.61
CA GLU A 404 6.52 26.42 6.09
C GLU A 404 5.10 26.44 6.72
N ILE A 405 4.81 27.48 7.49
CA ILE A 405 3.58 27.60 8.30
C ILE A 405 2.62 28.65 7.71
N PHE A 406 1.34 28.29 7.54
CA PHE A 406 0.32 29.10 6.84
C PHE A 406 -0.93 29.41 7.71
N PRO A 407 -0.85 30.36 8.67
CA PRO A 407 -1.87 30.55 9.73
C PRO A 407 -3.30 30.95 9.33
N ASP A 408 -3.55 31.31 8.07
CA ASP A 408 -4.94 31.51 7.61
C ASP A 408 -5.24 30.60 6.41
N LYS A 409 -5.38 29.29 6.69
CA LYS A 409 -6.71 28.71 7.02
C LYS A 409 -6.66 27.18 7.19
N ASN A 410 -7.78 26.63 7.67
CA ASN A 410 -8.12 25.21 7.79
C ASN A 410 -8.15 24.49 6.43
N ASP A 411 -8.12 23.15 6.47
CA ASP A 411 -8.42 22.30 5.31
C ASP A 411 -9.88 22.41 4.87
N GLY A 412 -10.09 22.14 3.59
CA GLY A 412 -11.39 21.88 2.99
C GLY A 412 -11.22 20.67 2.08
N GLU A 413 -12.11 19.71 2.24
CA GLU A 413 -12.09 18.44 1.52
C GLU A 413 -12.22 18.66 0.00
N VAL A 414 -11.49 17.87 -0.78
CA VAL A 414 -11.64 17.78 -2.23
C VAL A 414 -11.61 16.31 -2.61
N ASP A 415 -12.67 15.87 -3.28
CA ASP A 415 -12.85 14.49 -3.72
C ASP A 415 -11.77 14.06 -4.72
N MET A 416 -10.85 13.20 -4.26
CA MET A 416 -9.82 12.58 -5.10
C MET A 416 -10.33 11.34 -5.87
N THR A 417 -11.57 10.88 -5.67
CA THR A 417 -12.10 9.68 -6.34
C THR A 417 -12.43 9.89 -7.82
N SER A 418 -12.42 11.14 -8.32
CA SER A 418 -12.68 11.42 -9.73
C SER A 418 -11.41 11.55 -10.58
N ASP A 419 -11.31 10.79 -11.69
CA ASP A 419 -10.26 10.91 -12.71
C ASP A 419 -10.06 12.38 -13.17
N LYS A 420 -11.13 13.17 -13.21
CA LYS A 420 -11.06 14.59 -13.62
C LYS A 420 -10.45 15.50 -12.54
N GLY A 421 -10.40 15.11 -11.27
CA GLY A 421 -9.78 15.87 -10.19
C GLY A 421 -8.25 15.86 -10.27
N LEU A 422 -7.64 14.69 -10.14
CA LEU A 422 -6.19 14.54 -9.96
C LEU A 422 -5.37 15.16 -11.10
N PHE A 423 -5.72 14.89 -12.36
CA PHE A 423 -5.04 15.49 -13.53
C PHE A 423 -5.07 17.03 -13.52
N ASN A 424 -6.19 17.62 -13.09
CA ASN A 424 -6.33 19.08 -13.02
C ASN A 424 -5.57 19.67 -11.82
N SER A 425 -5.48 18.96 -10.69
CA SER A 425 -4.62 19.36 -9.56
C SER A 425 -3.16 19.38 -9.97
N LEU A 426 -2.63 18.30 -10.56
CA LEU A 426 -1.24 18.23 -11.05
C LEU A 426 -0.93 19.35 -12.05
N LEU A 427 -1.84 19.66 -12.98
CA LEU A 427 -1.68 20.80 -13.88
C LEU A 427 -1.84 22.18 -13.21
N GLN A 428 -2.42 22.28 -12.01
CA GLN A 428 -2.41 23.49 -11.20
C GLN A 428 -1.06 23.64 -10.48
N ASP A 429 -0.57 22.57 -9.87
CA ASP A 429 0.72 22.53 -9.17
C ASP A 429 1.90 22.83 -10.10
N TYR A 430 1.93 22.19 -11.29
CA TYR A 430 2.95 22.48 -12.30
C TYR A 430 2.92 23.91 -12.83
N ARG A 431 1.75 24.57 -12.85
CA ARG A 431 1.63 26.01 -13.19
C ARG A 431 2.03 26.93 -12.05
N ALA A 432 2.02 26.44 -10.81
CA ALA A 432 2.37 27.21 -9.64
C ALA A 432 3.90 27.20 -9.37
N LEU A 433 4.64 26.29 -10.00
CA LEU A 433 6.12 26.28 -10.00
C LEU A 433 6.69 27.66 -10.38
N PRO A 434 7.75 28.15 -9.69
CA PRO A 434 8.38 29.41 -10.02
C PRO A 434 9.10 29.35 -11.38
N LYS A 435 9.34 30.51 -11.99
CA LYS A 435 10.04 30.61 -13.29
C LYS A 435 11.50 30.15 -13.23
N SER A 436 12.11 30.30 -12.06
CA SER A 436 13.44 29.83 -11.70
C SER A 436 13.31 29.04 -10.40
N PRO A 437 13.05 27.72 -10.46
CA PRO A 437 13.03 26.86 -9.29
C PRO A 437 14.45 26.48 -8.88
N GLU A 438 14.79 26.61 -7.61
CA GLU A 438 16.02 26.06 -7.06
C GLU A 438 15.85 24.56 -6.88
N MET A 439 16.79 23.76 -7.43
CA MET A 439 16.66 22.30 -7.45
C MET A 439 16.64 21.66 -6.05
N THR A 440 17.19 22.36 -5.05
CA THR A 440 17.11 21.99 -3.63
C THR A 440 15.67 21.89 -3.14
N ASP A 441 14.76 22.67 -3.67
CA ASP A 441 13.45 22.84 -3.06
C ASP A 441 12.47 21.71 -3.46
N TYR A 442 12.92 20.70 -4.23
CA TYR A 442 12.09 19.70 -4.90
C TYR A 442 12.65 18.26 -4.84
N ALA A 443 11.93 17.34 -4.20
CA ALA A 443 12.11 15.90 -4.41
C ALA A 443 11.00 15.33 -5.32
N VAL A 444 11.27 14.26 -6.08
CA VAL A 444 10.32 13.74 -7.10
C VAL A 444 9.73 12.39 -6.71
N VAL A 445 8.40 12.34 -6.65
CA VAL A 445 7.63 11.11 -6.40
C VAL A 445 7.10 10.56 -7.72
N ASN A 446 7.43 9.30 -8.01
CA ASN A 446 6.90 8.54 -9.13
C ASN A 446 5.83 7.56 -8.62
N VAL A 447 4.63 7.64 -9.19
CA VAL A 447 3.52 6.71 -8.90
C VAL A 447 3.27 5.84 -10.12
N ALA A 448 3.46 4.53 -9.94
CA ALA A 448 3.28 3.56 -11.00
C ALA A 448 1.80 3.14 -11.15
N PRO A 449 1.33 2.86 -12.38
CA PRO A 449 0.06 2.19 -12.62
C PRO A 449 0.11 0.72 -12.13
N SER A 450 -1.07 0.10 -11.97
CA SER A 450 -1.22 -1.25 -11.43
C SER A 450 -1.18 -2.37 -12.48
N VAL A 451 -0.83 -3.58 -12.05
CA VAL A 451 -1.10 -4.83 -12.79
C VAL A 451 -2.60 -5.19 -12.72
N VAL A 452 -3.30 -4.74 -11.68
CA VAL A 452 -4.74 -4.99 -11.53
C VAL A 452 -5.56 -4.23 -12.58
N PRO A 453 -6.47 -4.88 -13.32
CA PRO A 453 -7.30 -4.26 -14.38
C PRO A 453 -8.41 -3.32 -13.87
N ASN A 454 -8.29 -2.83 -12.64
CA ASN A 454 -9.30 -2.03 -11.95
C ASN A 454 -8.77 -0.61 -11.65
N PRO A 455 -9.30 0.46 -12.29
CA PRO A 455 -10.25 0.50 -13.40
C PRO A 455 -9.55 0.67 -14.77
N TYR A 456 -8.28 0.30 -14.92
CA TYR A 456 -7.47 0.54 -16.13
C TYR A 456 -6.93 -0.75 -16.76
N THR A 457 -5.98 -0.67 -17.70
CA THR A 457 -5.35 -1.87 -18.30
C THR A 457 -4.10 -2.28 -17.51
N PRO A 458 -3.84 -3.60 -17.30
CA PRO A 458 -2.66 -4.08 -16.58
C PRO A 458 -1.36 -3.50 -17.12
N ALA A 459 -0.50 -3.00 -16.23
CA ALA A 459 0.71 -2.28 -16.60
C ALA A 459 1.87 -2.52 -15.62
N PHE A 460 3.11 -2.40 -16.12
CA PHE A 460 4.35 -2.49 -15.34
C PHE A 460 5.45 -1.62 -15.96
N ARG A 461 6.50 -1.31 -15.20
CA ARG A 461 7.53 -0.34 -15.59
C ARG A 461 8.93 -0.88 -15.31
N ILE A 462 9.83 -0.72 -16.28
CA ILE A 462 11.26 -1.01 -16.14
C ILE A 462 12.03 0.31 -16.19
N PHE A 463 12.87 0.58 -15.19
CA PHE A 463 13.75 1.76 -15.15
C PHE A 463 15.15 1.39 -15.67
N SER A 464 15.86 2.35 -16.26
CA SER A 464 17.31 2.28 -16.47
C SER A 464 18.01 3.41 -15.74
N TYR A 465 19.29 3.20 -15.40
CA TYR A 465 20.11 4.10 -14.61
C TYR A 465 21.56 4.05 -15.10
N ASN A 466 22.36 5.04 -14.71
CA ASN A 466 23.70 5.22 -15.25
C ASN A 466 24.74 4.39 -14.47
N VAL A 467 25.37 3.41 -15.14
CA VAL A 467 26.43 2.56 -14.57
C VAL A 467 27.85 3.06 -14.85
N THR A 468 28.00 4.21 -15.52
CA THR A 468 29.31 4.77 -15.89
C THR A 468 30.12 5.16 -14.67
N GLY A 469 31.41 4.83 -14.65
CA GLY A 469 32.31 5.20 -13.55
C GLY A 469 32.26 4.27 -12.33
N ALA A 470 31.76 3.04 -12.49
CA ALA A 470 31.83 2.02 -11.45
C ALA A 470 33.28 1.57 -11.16
N GLY A 471 34.00 2.35 -10.34
CA GLY A 471 35.40 2.07 -9.99
C GLY A 471 36.20 3.20 -9.32
N GLY A 472 35.60 4.24 -8.71
CA GLY A 472 36.36 5.27 -7.98
C GLY A 472 35.52 6.29 -7.20
N ARG A 473 36.10 6.82 -6.09
CA ARG A 473 35.53 7.87 -5.20
C ARG A 473 36.32 9.18 -5.33
N LEU A 474 35.60 10.33 -5.33
CA LEU A 474 36.03 11.73 -5.06
C LEU A 474 34.77 12.62 -5.29
N ALA A 475 34.59 13.85 -4.76
CA ALA A 475 34.87 14.48 -3.45
C ALA A 475 34.06 15.81 -3.36
N GLU A 476 33.76 16.29 -2.15
CA GLU A 476 32.76 17.34 -1.86
C GLU A 476 33.21 18.80 -2.12
N THR A 477 32.27 19.74 -2.30
CA THR A 477 32.41 21.19 -1.97
C THR A 477 31.05 21.87 -1.69
N THR A 478 31.00 22.86 -0.78
CA THR A 478 29.75 23.37 -0.14
C THR A 478 29.54 24.90 -0.23
N ALA A 479 28.28 25.39 -0.23
CA ALA A 479 27.91 26.82 -0.05
C ALA A 479 26.42 27.06 0.38
N HIS A 480 26.09 28.20 1.00
CA HIS A 480 24.73 28.58 1.51
C HIS A 480 24.35 30.07 1.22
N MET A 481 23.04 30.44 1.25
CA MET A 481 22.45 31.52 2.11
C MET A 481 21.01 32.04 1.77
N THR A 482 20.05 31.80 2.69
CA THR A 482 18.93 32.66 3.25
C THR A 482 17.99 33.59 2.42
N ALA A 483 16.71 33.71 2.87
CA ALA A 483 15.61 34.52 2.27
C ALA A 483 14.67 35.28 3.28
N ARG A 484 13.70 36.12 2.81
CA ARG A 484 12.57 36.82 3.52
C ARG A 484 11.62 37.55 2.49
N ARG A 485 10.37 38.04 2.69
CA ARG A 485 9.14 37.87 3.56
C ARG A 485 7.97 38.77 3.01
N LYS A 486 6.63 38.60 3.16
CA LYS A 486 5.72 37.41 3.33
C LYS A 486 4.15 37.62 3.06
N PRO A 487 3.36 38.58 3.64
CA PRO A 487 1.84 38.50 3.74
C PRO A 487 0.89 38.84 2.57
N ARG A 488 -0.36 38.31 2.43
CA ARG A 488 -1.31 37.54 3.34
C ARG A 488 -2.25 36.57 2.53
N LYS A 489 -2.94 35.57 3.15
CA LYS A 489 -3.67 34.42 2.46
C LYS A 489 -5.20 34.68 2.19
N PRO A 490 -6.18 33.73 1.91
CA PRO A 490 -6.44 32.43 2.61
C PRO A 490 -7.37 31.29 2.01
N LYS A 491 -6.87 30.05 1.72
CA LYS A 491 -7.42 28.68 2.10
C LYS A 491 -6.63 27.50 1.47
N ARG A 492 -6.63 26.32 2.14
CA ARG A 492 -6.05 25.04 1.69
C ARG A 492 -6.88 24.27 0.65
N ARG A 493 -6.20 23.40 -0.10
CA ARG A 493 -6.62 22.52 -1.22
C ARG A 493 -5.58 21.39 -1.35
N PRO A 494 -5.81 20.31 -2.14
CA PRO A 494 -4.69 19.56 -2.71
C PRO A 494 -3.79 20.52 -3.52
N GLY A 495 -2.47 20.33 -3.37
CA GLY A 495 -1.44 21.15 -4.01
C GLY A 495 -0.61 22.03 -3.06
N HIS A 496 0.50 22.53 -3.58
CA HIS A 496 1.56 23.19 -2.78
C HIS A 496 1.15 24.61 -2.36
N HIS A 497 1.35 24.93 -1.09
CA HIS A 497 0.83 26.16 -0.50
C HIS A 497 1.74 27.36 -0.73
N ARG A 498 1.61 28.01 -1.89
CA ARG A 498 2.42 29.19 -2.27
C ARG A 498 1.82 30.53 -1.80
N GLY A 499 1.18 30.51 -0.63
CA GLY A 499 0.61 31.70 0.01
C GLY A 499 1.61 32.41 0.93
N ASP A 500 1.12 33.36 1.72
CA ASP A 500 1.90 33.93 2.82
C ASP A 500 2.28 32.88 3.86
N GLN A 501 3.56 32.84 4.24
CA GLN A 501 4.05 31.95 5.30
C GLN A 501 4.36 32.69 6.64
N GLY A 502 3.79 33.88 6.86
CA GLY A 502 3.83 34.69 8.10
C GLY A 502 5.21 35.12 8.64
N ASN A 503 5.64 34.46 9.73
CA ASN A 503 6.98 34.59 10.32
C ASN A 503 7.27 33.38 11.21
N LYS A 504 8.12 32.45 10.75
CA LYS A 504 8.25 31.11 11.33
C LYS A 504 8.55 31.12 12.83
N THR A 505 9.51 31.93 13.27
CA THR A 505 9.84 32.12 14.70
C THR A 505 8.63 32.51 15.55
N VAL A 506 7.90 33.55 15.15
CA VAL A 506 6.72 34.07 15.89
C VAL A 506 5.50 33.15 15.77
N GLN A 507 5.44 32.29 14.76
CA GLN A 507 4.44 31.23 14.67
C GLN A 507 4.77 30.10 15.65
N CYS A 508 6.03 29.69 15.74
CA CYS A 508 6.50 28.67 16.68
C CYS A 508 6.45 29.08 18.15
N GLU A 509 6.34 30.39 18.43
CA GLU A 509 6.01 30.94 19.75
C GLU A 509 4.51 30.84 20.11
N SER A 510 3.64 30.38 19.20
CA SER A 510 2.20 30.24 19.47
C SER A 510 1.79 28.81 19.84
N GLU A 511 0.77 28.69 20.70
CA GLU A 511 0.24 27.41 21.17
C GLU A 511 -0.23 26.47 20.03
N GLU A 512 -0.59 27.04 18.87
CA GLU A 512 -1.04 26.32 17.67
C GLU A 512 0.11 25.58 16.94
N TYR A 513 1.35 26.11 16.99
CA TYR A 513 2.47 25.56 16.21
C TYR A 513 3.69 25.15 17.05
N GLN A 514 3.82 25.58 18.31
CA GLN A 514 4.94 25.22 19.20
C GLN A 514 5.15 23.70 19.32
N ASN A 515 4.10 22.90 19.16
CA ASN A 515 4.10 21.44 19.21
C ASN A 515 3.91 20.80 17.82
N THR A 516 4.47 21.41 16.76
CA THR A 516 4.46 20.88 15.39
C THR A 516 5.88 20.74 14.85
N TRP A 517 6.14 19.70 14.05
CA TRP A 517 7.50 19.38 13.58
C TRP A 517 8.12 20.48 12.74
N ARG A 518 7.29 21.29 12.04
CA ARG A 518 7.73 22.47 11.30
C ARG A 518 8.60 23.41 12.15
N CYS A 519 8.39 23.46 13.46
CA CYS A 519 9.12 24.32 14.39
C CYS A 519 10.41 23.71 14.96
N HIS A 520 10.62 22.40 14.80
CA HIS A 520 11.71 21.63 15.42
C HIS A 520 12.66 21.01 14.39
N PHE A 521 12.72 21.59 13.19
CA PHE A 521 13.72 21.25 12.17
C PHE A 521 14.86 22.26 12.20
N ASP A 522 16.02 21.83 12.72
CA ASP A 522 17.25 22.59 12.86
C ASP A 522 18.44 22.01 12.07
N GLN A 523 18.26 20.81 11.49
CA GLN A 523 19.31 20.04 10.82
C GLN A 523 19.79 20.68 9.49
N PRO A 524 21.07 20.50 9.11
CA PRO A 524 21.62 20.99 7.85
C PRO A 524 21.08 20.21 6.64
N TRP A 525 21.16 20.82 5.46
CA TRP A 525 20.71 20.22 4.20
C TRP A 525 21.86 19.52 3.47
N ASN A 526 21.77 18.20 3.34
CA ASN A 526 22.73 17.33 2.64
C ASN A 526 22.40 17.36 1.12
N SER A 527 22.79 18.46 0.46
CA SER A 527 22.32 18.81 -0.89
C SER A 527 23.44 19.22 -1.85
N ASP A 528 24.17 18.24 -2.39
CA ASP A 528 25.21 18.47 -3.40
C ASP A 528 24.60 18.85 -4.79
N PRO A 529 25.07 19.90 -5.47
CA PRO A 529 24.69 20.20 -6.87
C PRO A 529 25.01 19.12 -7.90
N SER A 530 26.03 18.27 -7.66
CA SER A 530 26.44 17.17 -8.53
C SER A 530 25.70 15.86 -8.26
N ALA A 531 24.90 15.78 -7.18
CA ALA A 531 24.18 14.59 -6.74
C ALA A 531 23.46 13.85 -7.90
N PRO A 532 23.38 12.51 -7.90
CA PRO A 532 22.77 11.76 -9.00
C PRO A 532 21.29 12.08 -9.25
N SER A 533 20.60 12.63 -8.25
CA SER A 533 19.23 13.16 -8.31
C SER A 533 19.12 14.51 -9.06
N ARG A 534 20.21 15.29 -9.15
CA ARG A 534 20.26 16.67 -9.67
C ARG A 534 21.10 16.82 -10.95
N MET A 535 22.13 15.99 -11.11
CA MET A 535 23.01 15.94 -12.28
C MET A 535 23.19 14.49 -12.74
N ASN A 536 23.41 14.27 -14.03
CA ASN A 536 23.60 12.94 -14.59
C ASN A 536 25.03 12.42 -14.36
N GLN A 537 25.17 11.54 -13.37
CA GLN A 537 26.40 10.83 -13.04
C GLN A 537 26.08 9.37 -12.68
N ARG A 538 27.04 8.65 -12.08
CA ARG A 538 26.83 7.27 -11.61
C ARG A 538 25.56 7.17 -10.74
N TRP A 539 24.80 6.10 -10.94
CA TRP A 539 23.52 5.79 -10.31
C TRP A 539 22.35 6.73 -10.63
N THR A 540 22.52 7.82 -11.41
CA THR A 540 21.39 8.64 -11.88
C THR A 540 20.38 7.80 -12.67
N PRO A 541 19.07 7.88 -12.36
CA PRO A 541 18.05 7.21 -13.16
C PRO A 541 17.90 7.92 -14.52
N LEU A 542 18.11 7.18 -15.62
CA LEU A 542 18.16 7.70 -16.99
C LEU A 542 16.78 7.74 -17.67
N GLY A 543 15.87 6.89 -17.23
CA GLY A 543 14.50 6.86 -17.75
C GLY A 543 13.78 5.57 -17.40
N TYR A 544 12.61 5.40 -18.00
CA TYR A 544 11.88 4.14 -17.90
C TYR A 544 11.10 3.82 -19.18
N ALA A 545 10.82 2.54 -19.35
CA ALA A 545 9.87 1.99 -20.29
C ALA A 545 8.60 1.54 -19.53
N GLN A 546 7.47 2.11 -19.90
CA GLN A 546 6.15 1.72 -19.40
C GLN A 546 5.58 0.67 -20.35
N TYR A 547 5.20 -0.49 -19.84
CA TYR A 547 4.51 -1.55 -20.57
C TYR A 547 3.07 -1.69 -20.09
N PHE A 548 2.18 -2.15 -20.97
CA PHE A 548 0.74 -2.30 -20.69
C PHE A 548 0.07 -3.37 -21.55
N MET A 549 -1.15 -3.79 -21.17
CA MET A 549 -1.94 -4.83 -21.86
C MET A 549 -3.25 -4.26 -22.47
N PRO A 550 -3.19 -3.61 -23.67
CA PRO A 550 -4.29 -2.80 -24.23
C PRO A 550 -5.56 -3.55 -24.65
N SER A 551 -5.55 -4.88 -24.71
CA SER A 551 -6.65 -5.69 -25.26
C SER A 551 -6.81 -7.01 -24.52
N LEU A 552 -6.81 -6.93 -23.19
CA LEU A 552 -6.96 -8.06 -22.26
C LEU A 552 -8.27 -8.84 -22.51
N GLU A 553 -9.31 -8.17 -23.00
CA GLU A 553 -10.60 -8.74 -23.39
C GLU A 553 -10.54 -9.66 -24.62
N LEU A 554 -9.43 -9.68 -25.37
CA LEU A 554 -9.18 -10.61 -26.47
C LEU A 554 -8.39 -11.86 -26.02
N ALA A 555 -7.76 -11.79 -24.84
CA ALA A 555 -6.97 -12.89 -24.29
C ALA A 555 -7.85 -14.07 -23.86
N ASN A 556 -7.41 -15.28 -24.18
CA ASN A 556 -8.22 -16.49 -24.11
C ASN A 556 -7.36 -17.74 -23.85
N LYS A 557 -7.96 -18.94 -23.88
CA LYS A 557 -7.26 -20.19 -23.50
C LYS A 557 -6.10 -20.57 -24.42
N THR A 558 -6.05 -20.08 -25.67
CA THR A 558 -4.97 -20.39 -26.64
C THR A 558 -4.06 -19.21 -26.96
N HIS A 559 -4.50 -17.97 -26.68
CA HIS A 559 -3.70 -16.75 -26.88
C HIS A 559 -3.70 -15.94 -25.59
N GLY A 560 -2.53 -15.79 -24.96
CA GLY A 560 -2.36 -14.97 -23.76
C GLY A 560 -2.52 -13.46 -24.03
N PRO A 561 -2.51 -12.62 -22.98
CA PRO A 561 -2.52 -11.16 -23.13
C PRO A 561 -1.35 -10.67 -24.00
N LEU A 562 -1.62 -9.68 -24.86
CA LEU A 562 -0.56 -8.99 -25.58
C LEU A 562 0.06 -7.92 -24.66
N VAL A 563 1.36 -8.01 -24.44
CA VAL A 563 2.15 -6.97 -23.75
C VAL A 563 2.74 -6.04 -24.80
N GLU A 564 2.43 -4.75 -24.72
CA GLU A 564 2.97 -3.72 -25.59
C GLU A 564 3.82 -2.72 -24.78
N LEU A 565 4.84 -2.14 -25.41
CA LEU A 565 5.44 -0.91 -24.91
C LEU A 565 4.37 0.20 -24.98
N GLU A 566 4.03 0.79 -23.83
CA GLU A 566 3.09 1.90 -23.79
C GLU A 566 3.74 3.19 -24.27
N TYR A 567 4.89 3.53 -23.66
CA TYR A 567 5.79 4.63 -23.97
C TYR A 567 7.12 4.52 -23.20
N VAL A 568 8.10 5.36 -23.56
CA VAL A 568 9.36 5.60 -22.83
C VAL A 568 9.51 7.08 -22.46
N THR A 569 10.21 7.38 -21.36
CA THR A 569 10.55 8.77 -21.02
C THR A 569 11.67 9.34 -21.90
N TYR A 570 12.59 8.49 -22.37
CA TYR A 570 13.81 8.85 -23.09
C TYR A 570 13.58 9.76 -24.31
N ALA A 571 14.60 10.55 -24.66
CA ALA A 571 14.81 11.01 -26.03
C ALA A 571 15.05 9.80 -26.96
N VAL A 572 14.56 9.84 -28.21
CA VAL A 572 14.62 8.66 -29.12
C VAL A 572 16.07 8.32 -29.46
N GLU A 573 16.89 9.35 -29.57
CA GLU A 573 18.33 9.32 -29.80
C GLU A 573 19.08 8.54 -28.72
N LYS A 574 18.53 8.41 -27.51
CA LYS A 574 19.10 7.60 -26.42
C LYS A 574 18.75 6.11 -26.48
N LEU A 575 17.81 5.71 -27.35
CA LEU A 575 17.57 4.28 -27.64
C LEU A 575 18.65 3.70 -28.56
N HIS A 576 19.28 4.54 -29.39
CA HIS A 576 20.37 4.17 -30.31
C HIS A 576 21.51 5.20 -30.30
N PRO A 577 22.28 5.32 -29.20
CA PRO A 577 23.43 6.22 -29.13
C PRO A 577 24.51 5.81 -30.14
N GLN A 578 25.11 6.80 -30.80
CA GLN A 578 26.24 6.58 -31.71
C GLN A 578 27.54 6.46 -30.91
N GLY A 579 28.22 5.32 -31.02
CA GLY A 579 29.51 5.08 -30.37
C GLY A 579 30.29 3.96 -31.07
N GLU A 580 31.54 4.24 -31.43
CA GLU A 580 32.43 3.26 -32.05
C GLU A 580 33.16 2.42 -30.98
N GLY A 581 33.29 1.12 -31.20
CA GLY A 581 34.30 0.29 -30.53
C GLY A 581 34.00 -0.21 -29.11
N ARG A 582 32.76 -0.11 -28.59
CA ARG A 582 32.33 -0.81 -27.37
C ARG A 582 30.95 -1.44 -27.54
N GLU A 583 30.74 -2.57 -26.87
CA GLU A 583 29.44 -3.24 -26.79
C GLU A 583 28.46 -2.34 -26.02
N PHE A 584 27.40 -1.89 -26.71
CA PHE A 584 26.47 -0.90 -26.18
C PHE A 584 25.31 -1.57 -25.44
N VAL A 585 25.15 -1.24 -24.16
CA VAL A 585 24.03 -1.70 -23.33
C VAL A 585 22.81 -0.81 -23.59
N TYR A 586 21.80 -1.37 -24.25
CA TYR A 586 20.57 -0.66 -24.59
C TYR A 586 19.68 -0.41 -23.36
N PRO A 587 19.16 0.83 -23.14
CA PRO A 587 18.27 1.13 -22.01
C PRO A 587 16.87 0.50 -22.14
N VAL A 588 16.57 -0.10 -23.29
CA VAL A 588 15.51 -1.08 -23.55
C VAL A 588 16.06 -2.04 -24.61
N PRO A 589 16.14 -3.37 -24.37
CA PRO A 589 16.64 -4.32 -25.35
C PRO A 589 15.88 -4.22 -26.69
N VAL A 590 16.59 -4.15 -27.82
CA VAL A 590 15.99 -3.86 -29.16
C VAL A 590 14.86 -4.84 -29.52
N LYS A 591 14.96 -6.11 -29.08
CA LYS A 591 13.91 -7.13 -29.20
C LYS A 591 12.54 -6.68 -28.65
N LEU A 592 12.55 -5.87 -27.58
CA LEU A 592 11.39 -5.37 -26.83
C LEU A 592 10.94 -3.94 -27.24
N LEU A 593 11.63 -3.33 -28.21
CA LEU A 593 11.18 -2.09 -28.85
C LEU A 593 10.17 -2.40 -29.97
N PRO A 594 9.14 -1.55 -30.18
CA PRO A 594 8.30 -1.57 -31.38
C PRO A 594 9.13 -1.37 -32.65
N GLU A 595 8.65 -1.88 -33.78
CA GLU A 595 9.37 -1.80 -35.07
C GLU A 595 9.75 -0.36 -35.47
N GLU A 596 8.89 0.64 -35.22
CA GLU A 596 9.18 2.08 -35.43
C GLU A 596 10.31 2.65 -34.53
N LEU A 597 10.94 1.84 -33.69
CA LEU A 597 12.04 2.18 -32.79
C LEU A 597 13.19 1.16 -32.83
N ARG A 598 13.15 0.13 -33.68
CA ARG A 598 14.23 -0.87 -33.77
C ARG A 598 15.43 -0.38 -34.57
N ASP A 599 15.21 0.49 -35.56
CA ASP A 599 16.26 1.04 -36.41
C ASP A 599 16.76 2.40 -35.88
N PRO A 600 18.08 2.70 -36.01
CA PRO A 600 18.63 4.00 -35.67
C PRO A 600 18.18 5.11 -36.65
N GLY A 601 18.20 6.36 -36.20
CA GLY A 601 17.87 7.54 -37.02
C GLY A 601 16.43 8.04 -36.93
N VAL A 602 15.57 7.39 -36.13
CA VAL A 602 14.19 7.85 -35.88
C VAL A 602 14.19 9.12 -35.03
N ALA A 603 14.02 10.29 -35.64
CA ALA A 603 14.06 11.57 -34.92
C ALA A 603 12.86 11.81 -33.98
N LYS A 604 11.69 11.20 -34.24
CA LYS A 604 10.45 11.37 -33.44
C LYS A 604 9.56 10.13 -33.52
N SER A 605 9.19 9.57 -32.37
CA SER A 605 8.25 8.45 -32.25
C SER A 605 6.98 8.86 -31.48
N ARG A 606 5.89 8.09 -31.62
CA ARG A 606 4.71 8.20 -30.73
C ARG A 606 4.96 7.58 -29.35
N TYR A 607 5.92 6.66 -29.23
CA TYR A 607 6.28 6.00 -27.97
C TYR A 607 7.27 6.82 -27.13
N ALA A 608 7.89 7.87 -27.66
CA ALA A 608 8.71 8.82 -26.89
C ALA A 608 8.00 10.18 -26.73
N PRO A 609 6.93 10.28 -25.91
CA PRO A 609 6.12 11.49 -25.81
C PRO A 609 6.81 12.65 -25.10
N TYR A 610 7.80 12.37 -24.24
CA TYR A 610 8.40 13.36 -23.36
C TYR A 610 9.79 13.81 -23.84
N GLY A 611 10.68 12.91 -24.26
CA GLY A 611 12.04 13.31 -24.65
C GLY A 611 12.77 13.93 -23.47
N MET A 612 12.90 13.14 -22.40
CA MET A 612 13.70 13.48 -21.23
C MET A 612 15.15 13.06 -21.47
N GLU A 613 16.09 13.85 -20.95
CA GLU A 613 17.52 13.48 -20.99
C GLU A 613 17.86 12.44 -19.91
N ASP A 614 17.21 12.55 -18.75
CA ASP A 614 17.30 11.69 -17.59
C ASP A 614 16.06 11.90 -16.70
N LEU A 615 16.03 11.30 -15.51
CA LEU A 615 14.99 11.51 -14.50
C LEU A 615 15.48 12.38 -13.33
N THR A 616 16.47 13.25 -13.54
CA THR A 616 16.86 14.24 -12.51
C THR A 616 15.70 15.17 -12.16
N ILE A 617 15.74 15.76 -10.97
CA ILE A 617 14.82 16.82 -10.51
C ILE A 617 14.65 17.91 -11.59
N ARG A 618 15.76 18.30 -12.23
CA ARG A 618 15.78 19.26 -13.35
C ARG A 618 14.97 18.79 -14.57
N SER A 619 15.15 17.53 -14.99
CA SER A 619 14.40 16.96 -16.11
C SER A 619 12.90 16.84 -15.81
N TRP A 620 12.52 16.49 -14.59
CA TRP A 620 11.11 16.46 -14.15
C TRP A 620 10.47 17.85 -14.10
N ILE A 621 11.15 18.84 -13.51
CA ILE A 621 10.71 20.24 -13.50
C ILE A 621 10.56 20.77 -14.95
N ARG A 622 11.48 20.41 -15.85
CA ARG A 622 11.38 20.75 -17.28
C ARG A 622 10.17 20.11 -17.96
N LEU A 623 9.79 18.88 -17.59
CA LEU A 623 8.56 18.24 -18.06
C LEU A 623 7.32 18.90 -17.46
N ALA A 624 7.30 19.17 -16.16
CA ALA A 624 6.21 19.88 -15.47
C ALA A 624 5.93 21.25 -16.10
N GLY A 625 6.97 22.09 -16.30
CA GLY A 625 6.83 23.38 -16.99
C GLY A 625 6.31 23.25 -18.43
N ARG A 626 6.71 22.19 -19.16
CA ARG A 626 6.14 21.88 -20.49
C ARG A 626 4.69 21.38 -20.45
N LEU A 627 4.24 20.82 -19.34
CA LEU A 627 2.84 20.45 -19.10
C LEU A 627 2.03 21.67 -18.61
N ALA A 628 2.65 22.61 -17.90
CA ALA A 628 2.06 23.87 -17.45
C ALA A 628 1.78 24.84 -18.61
N ASP A 629 2.57 24.82 -19.69
CA ASP A 629 2.38 25.66 -20.89
C ASP A 629 1.06 25.36 -21.64
N ASP A 630 0.11 26.30 -21.61
CA ASP A 630 -1.20 26.18 -22.28
C ASP A 630 -1.11 26.05 -23.81
N LYS A 631 0.02 26.42 -24.43
CA LYS A 631 0.27 26.22 -25.86
C LYS A 631 0.56 24.76 -26.20
N ARG A 632 0.92 23.92 -25.23
CA ARG A 632 1.32 22.51 -25.41
C ARG A 632 0.17 21.51 -25.23
N GLN A 633 -1.02 21.87 -25.71
CA GLN A 633 -2.23 21.03 -25.65
C GLN A 633 -1.99 19.57 -26.12
N LYS A 634 -1.24 19.36 -27.21
CA LYS A 634 -0.88 18.02 -27.72
C LYS A 634 -0.06 17.18 -26.71
N LEU A 635 0.78 17.82 -25.90
CA LEU A 635 1.57 17.16 -24.85
C LEU A 635 0.69 16.81 -23.65
N ARG A 636 -0.17 17.74 -23.20
CA ARG A 636 -1.15 17.49 -22.13
C ARG A 636 -2.11 16.36 -22.47
N LYS A 637 -2.65 16.33 -23.70
CA LYS A 637 -3.57 15.29 -24.17
C LYS A 637 -2.88 13.92 -24.30
N ARG A 638 -1.56 13.89 -24.51
CA ARG A 638 -0.72 12.70 -24.38
C ARG A 638 -0.54 12.30 -22.91
N PHE A 639 -0.08 13.20 -22.04
CA PHE A 639 0.11 12.95 -20.60
C PHE A 639 -1.17 12.41 -19.94
N ARG A 640 -2.33 13.06 -20.14
CA ARG A 640 -3.65 12.57 -19.69
C ARG A 640 -3.96 11.15 -20.20
N LYS A 641 -3.58 10.84 -21.44
CA LYS A 641 -3.85 9.53 -22.05
C LYS A 641 -3.01 8.43 -21.41
N TYR A 642 -1.73 8.67 -21.11
CA TYR A 642 -0.87 7.69 -20.45
C TYR A 642 -1.22 7.52 -18.98
N MET A 643 -1.52 8.63 -18.27
CA MET A 643 -1.97 8.63 -16.88
C MET A 643 -3.13 7.66 -16.61
N TYR A 644 -4.08 7.58 -17.56
CA TYR A 644 -5.23 6.69 -17.51
C TYR A 644 -5.13 5.51 -18.51
N LEU A 645 -3.90 5.04 -18.80
CA LEU A 645 -3.56 3.83 -19.57
C LEU A 645 -4.39 3.65 -20.85
N LYS A 646 -4.48 4.74 -21.62
CA LYS A 646 -5.19 4.89 -22.90
C LYS A 646 -6.73 4.73 -22.86
N ARG A 647 -7.38 4.85 -21.68
CA ARG A 647 -8.86 4.87 -21.51
C ARG A 647 -9.52 5.79 -22.54
N LYS A 648 -10.38 5.22 -23.42
CA LYS A 648 -10.91 5.91 -24.61
C LYS A 648 -11.98 6.98 -24.32
N GLU A 649 -12.56 6.99 -23.13
CA GLU A 649 -13.85 7.66 -22.87
C GLU A 649 -13.80 8.91 -21.98
N ILE A 650 -12.61 9.42 -21.64
CA ILE A 650 -12.49 10.70 -20.90
C ILE A 650 -12.78 11.87 -21.84
N ARG A 651 -14.06 12.04 -22.21
CA ARG A 651 -14.60 13.25 -22.85
C ARG A 651 -14.28 14.45 -21.98
N GLU A 652 -13.83 15.52 -22.62
CA GLU A 652 -13.22 16.69 -21.97
C GLU A 652 -14.13 17.32 -20.91
#